data_AF-A0A7S4HLD9-F1
#
_entry.id   AF-A0A7S4HLD9-F1
#
_cell.length_a   1.000
_cell.length_b   1.000
_cell.length_c   1.000
_cell.angle_alpha   90.00
_cell.angle_beta   90.00
_cell.angle_gamma   90.00
#
_symmetry.space_group_name_H-M   'P 1'
#
loop_
_entity.id
_entity.type
_entity.pdbx_description
1 polymer ?
#
loop_
_entity_poly.entity_id
_entity_poly.type
_entity_poly.pdbx_seq_one_letter_code
_entity_poly.pdbx_strand_id
1 'polypeptide(L)'
;LSQHLRRLLYSFFHCCTMSTKEEKMQAEAEAKQKMKAAIAKRKEEARLKKEEKEREIAKQKELERIAAEEKEKTASEKIRRHKEEIQRQKREEEEKLLKQKQQEEEERASAEKSMKDKIKERKQLVAEQEEQKRLEREEKKRKEDEERQQALAEQKRIIEANKEEAKRRREEQEQEAKSKELAEQEARKQELAERKKKRKEELQKQKEEKERLEKEKREKEAAENAKREAERKQQQEKRRQELLKQKQEEEEAERKLREEAEEKQRKMEEEQKEAMRKHQEEIKKQKEAEKDLASEELQKLEEERAAEFEREQQRRKVEMERIIAAEEERRKKAEEKIKALGHKAPVNRCGLFTVFGEEPGLEIWVLGDHQISKIAKKKHGLRGLIGESHGSFHVERAYIILHTSFSGGFYHYRLHSWVGPECSEEMKKQAEERLKELETGLIMDDLETITHEYKDEESDEFRAYFDRPIEYVESVTLKATTGPNYLDKSMYRIKGRNLVRCKRVDPRPENLNSGDVFILEDSFGIYQFNGRKSNKMERGKALDFGVQLRIERNARVRVHIIDEGNPQCEHENNKFWAALRLDRNADGEFILPDGHEKSGAVGATPTGLELPITPPEKAGDDIEWEQQYVSSWKMYQVHPKSIPEDKMPSEDMEVELVDVEVPSKGPTVDQLNEWNVVILDCDTEIFVWYGNYSTEKARRMGRNKAKELSEEAHRDPCTVVTKVRQQTETYMFKEKFVGSWGEYADFDFTEEHIRGNIANLVQEDVNIDCMYYPEKYANASEDRALPPPNKDSTIESSLEIYLVSEHDKIELPKSEHGVFYSGNCYLMMYELKM
;
A
#
# COMPACT_ATOMS: atom_id res chain seq x y z
N LEU A 1 -40.40 -2.76 140.64
CA LEU A 1 -40.99 -2.03 139.50
C LEU A 1 -39.98 -1.42 138.51
N SER A 2 -38.76 -1.01 138.90
CA SER A 2 -37.80 -0.30 138.01
C SER A 2 -37.21 -1.11 136.83
N GLN A 3 -37.01 -2.44 136.96
CA GLN A 3 -36.40 -3.25 135.88
C GLN A 3 -37.38 -3.74 134.80
N HIS A 4 -38.67 -3.90 135.10
CA HIS A 4 -39.66 -4.37 134.12
C HIS A 4 -40.03 -3.28 133.10
N LEU A 5 -40.14 -2.02 133.54
CA LEU A 5 -40.39 -0.88 132.65
C LEU A 5 -39.24 -0.63 131.67
N ARG A 6 -37.98 -0.84 132.08
CA ARG A 6 -36.82 -0.70 131.17
C ARG A 6 -36.77 -1.78 130.09
N ARG A 7 -37.15 -3.03 130.41
CA ARG A 7 -37.18 -4.12 129.41
C ARG A 7 -38.29 -3.94 128.38
N LEU A 8 -39.45 -3.45 128.79
CA LEU A 8 -40.55 -3.16 127.86
C LEU A 8 -40.22 -1.99 126.92
N LEU A 9 -39.62 -0.90 127.43
CA LEU A 9 -39.21 0.23 126.59
C LEU A 9 -38.09 -0.13 125.60
N TYR A 10 -37.10 -0.94 126.00
CA TYR A 10 -36.05 -1.40 125.07
C TYR A 10 -36.59 -2.33 123.98
N SER A 11 -37.51 -3.25 124.33
CA SER A 11 -38.14 -4.13 123.35
C SER A 11 -39.01 -3.36 122.34
N PHE A 12 -39.73 -2.33 122.79
CA PHE A 12 -40.57 -1.52 121.92
C PHE A 12 -39.74 -0.63 120.98
N PHE A 13 -38.66 -0.03 121.49
CA PHE A 13 -37.78 0.82 120.68
C PHE A 13 -36.97 0.01 119.66
N HIS A 14 -36.52 -1.20 120.02
CA HIS A 14 -35.80 -2.08 119.11
C HIS A 14 -36.71 -2.67 118.02
N CYS A 15 -37.97 -2.99 118.35
CA CYS A 15 -38.94 -3.48 117.37
C CYS A 15 -39.35 -2.38 116.36
N CYS A 16 -39.62 -1.15 116.83
CA CYS A 16 -39.95 -0.02 115.94
C CYS A 16 -38.78 0.42 115.03
N THR A 17 -37.52 0.28 115.49
CA THR A 17 -36.34 0.66 114.68
C THR A 17 -35.90 -0.41 113.68
N MET A 18 -36.24 -1.68 113.91
CA MET A 18 -36.03 -2.76 112.92
C MET A 18 -37.11 -2.74 111.83
N SER A 19 -38.39 -2.55 112.19
CA SER A 19 -39.51 -2.44 111.24
C SER A 19 -39.29 -1.33 110.21
N THR A 20 -38.83 -0.15 110.65
CA THR A 20 -38.59 1.01 109.76
C THR A 20 -37.34 0.88 108.88
N LYS A 21 -36.38 0.02 109.23
CA LYS A 21 -35.20 -0.27 108.40
C LYS A 21 -35.49 -1.31 107.32
N GLU A 22 -36.24 -2.35 107.64
CA GLU A 22 -36.67 -3.35 106.65
C GLU A 22 -37.62 -2.73 105.61
N GLU A 23 -38.59 -1.91 106.04
CA GLU A 23 -39.48 -1.19 105.12
C GLU A 23 -38.72 -0.25 104.17
N LYS A 24 -37.69 0.44 104.66
CA LYS A 24 -36.84 1.30 103.81
C LYS A 24 -35.99 0.51 102.83
N MET A 25 -35.40 -0.61 103.25
CA MET A 25 -34.63 -1.48 102.35
C MET A 25 -35.51 -2.09 101.27
N GLN A 26 -36.72 -2.50 101.63
CA GLN A 26 -37.66 -3.10 100.69
C GLN A 26 -38.21 -2.06 99.70
N ALA A 27 -38.52 -0.84 100.16
CA ALA A 27 -38.88 0.27 99.29
C ALA A 27 -37.74 0.68 98.33
N GLU A 28 -36.49 0.67 98.79
CA GLU A 28 -35.33 0.97 97.94
C GLU A 28 -35.05 -0.13 96.92
N ALA A 29 -35.21 -1.40 97.30
CA ALA A 29 -35.10 -2.54 96.39
C ALA A 29 -36.19 -2.50 95.30
N GLU A 30 -37.44 -2.23 95.67
CA GLU A 30 -38.54 -2.05 94.72
C GLU A 30 -38.31 -0.85 93.80
N ALA A 31 -37.80 0.27 94.30
CA ALA A 31 -37.47 1.43 93.49
C ALA A 31 -36.36 1.12 92.47
N LYS A 32 -35.31 0.39 92.89
CA LYS A 32 -34.23 -0.07 91.99
C LYS A 32 -34.75 -1.05 90.94
N GLN A 33 -35.67 -1.94 91.31
CA GLN A 33 -36.28 -2.89 90.37
C GLN A 33 -37.18 -2.18 89.35
N LYS A 34 -37.99 -1.21 89.79
CA LYS A 34 -38.81 -0.35 88.91
C LYS A 34 -37.93 0.49 87.97
N MET A 35 -36.82 1.03 88.46
CA MET A 35 -35.86 1.78 87.64
C MET A 35 -35.18 0.91 86.58
N LYS A 36 -34.75 -0.32 86.94
CA LYS A 36 -34.19 -1.28 85.98
C LYS A 36 -35.21 -1.69 84.92
N ALA A 37 -36.46 -1.94 85.31
CA ALA A 37 -37.54 -2.26 84.38
C ALA A 37 -37.85 -1.08 83.43
N ALA A 38 -37.83 0.16 83.92
CA ALA A 38 -38.03 1.35 83.10
C ALA A 38 -36.89 1.56 82.09
N ILE A 39 -35.64 1.31 82.48
CA ILE A 39 -34.48 1.37 81.57
C ILE A 39 -34.56 0.26 80.51
N ALA A 40 -34.94 -0.96 80.89
CA ALA A 40 -35.12 -2.06 79.95
C ALA A 40 -36.22 -1.74 78.92
N LYS A 41 -37.36 -1.21 79.37
CA LYS A 41 -38.45 -0.78 78.49
C LYS A 41 -38.02 0.30 77.50
N ARG A 42 -37.29 1.33 77.97
CA ARG A 42 -36.75 2.39 77.09
C ARG A 42 -35.74 1.87 76.07
N LYS A 43 -34.90 0.90 76.44
CA LYS A 43 -33.96 0.28 75.51
C LYS A 43 -34.69 -0.53 74.43
N GLU A 44 -35.74 -1.25 74.80
CA GLU A 44 -36.54 -2.03 73.85
C GLU A 44 -37.32 -1.11 72.88
N GLU A 45 -37.91 -0.03 73.39
CA GLU A 45 -38.56 0.99 72.56
C GLU A 45 -37.58 1.67 71.58
N ALA A 46 -36.34 1.94 72.03
CA ALA A 46 -35.30 2.48 71.16
C ALA A 46 -34.84 1.47 70.09
N ARG A 47 -34.77 0.18 70.43
CA ARG A 47 -34.44 -0.89 69.47
C ARG A 47 -35.50 -1.02 68.39
N LEU A 48 -36.78 -1.06 68.77
CA LEU A 48 -37.90 -1.15 67.84
C LEU A 48 -37.96 0.05 66.89
N LYS A 49 -37.73 1.27 67.40
CA LYS A 49 -37.65 2.47 66.54
C LYS A 49 -36.47 2.43 65.57
N LYS A 50 -35.35 1.83 65.96
CA LYS A 50 -34.19 1.65 65.08
C LYS A 50 -34.50 0.66 63.97
N GLU A 51 -35.09 -0.48 64.30
CA GLU A 51 -35.49 -1.51 63.33
C GLU A 51 -36.55 -0.99 62.35
N GLU A 52 -37.50 -0.16 62.82
CA GLU A 52 -38.52 0.47 61.98
C GLU A 52 -37.87 1.44 60.97
N LYS A 53 -36.94 2.29 61.43
CA LYS A 53 -36.20 3.21 60.56
C LYS A 53 -35.33 2.48 59.53
N GLU A 54 -34.69 1.37 59.93
CA GLU A 54 -33.90 0.53 59.01
C GLU A 54 -34.79 -0.13 57.95
N ARG A 55 -36.01 -0.56 58.31
CA ARG A 55 -37.00 -1.08 57.35
C ARG A 55 -37.50 -0.01 56.38
N GLU A 56 -37.72 1.21 56.83
CA GLU A 56 -38.10 2.32 55.94
C GLU A 56 -36.98 2.66 54.95
N ILE A 57 -35.74 2.72 55.42
CA ILE A 57 -34.58 2.96 54.55
C ILE A 57 -34.44 1.84 53.51
N ALA A 58 -34.65 0.58 53.91
CA ALA A 58 -34.60 -0.56 52.99
C ALA A 58 -35.71 -0.48 51.92
N LYS A 59 -36.94 -0.11 52.31
CA LYS A 59 -38.04 0.10 51.36
C LYS A 59 -37.76 1.25 50.39
N GLN A 60 -37.17 2.34 50.86
CA GLN A 60 -36.84 3.49 50.03
C GLN A 60 -35.79 3.12 48.97
N LYS A 61 -34.74 2.38 49.36
CA LYS A 61 -33.72 1.90 48.42
C LYS A 61 -34.29 0.94 47.37
N GLU A 62 -35.24 0.09 47.76
CA GLU A 62 -35.87 -0.84 46.82
C GLU A 62 -36.75 -0.10 45.79
N LEU A 63 -37.48 0.94 46.21
CA LEU A 63 -38.24 1.79 45.30
C LEU A 63 -37.34 2.55 44.32
N GLU A 64 -36.20 3.05 44.78
CA GLU A 64 -35.20 3.70 43.92
C GLU A 64 -34.59 2.73 42.90
N ARG A 65 -34.34 1.48 43.31
CA ARG A 65 -33.86 0.41 42.41
C ARG A 65 -34.87 0.10 41.30
N ILE A 66 -36.14 -0.07 41.65
CA ILE A 66 -37.22 -0.32 40.67
C ILE A 66 -37.36 0.86 39.71
N ALA A 67 -37.29 2.11 40.21
CA ALA A 67 -37.36 3.30 39.36
C ALA A 67 -36.15 3.43 38.41
N ALA A 68 -34.97 2.97 38.80
CA ALA A 68 -33.79 2.93 37.94
C ALA A 68 -33.94 1.88 36.82
N GLU A 69 -34.42 0.68 37.16
CA GLU A 69 -34.67 -0.40 36.19
C GLU A 69 -35.73 0.00 35.13
N GLU A 70 -36.78 0.74 35.51
CA GLU A 70 -37.77 1.26 34.55
C GLU A 70 -37.20 2.34 33.61
N LYS A 71 -36.32 3.22 34.11
CA LYS A 71 -35.62 4.21 33.29
C LYS A 71 -34.68 3.55 32.29
N GLU A 72 -34.01 2.48 32.69
CA GLU A 72 -33.12 1.72 31.81
C GLU A 72 -33.89 0.97 30.72
N LYS A 73 -35.03 0.35 31.06
CA LYS A 73 -35.93 -0.30 30.09
C LYS A 73 -36.47 0.69 29.06
N THR A 74 -36.91 1.87 29.50
CA THR A 74 -37.45 2.90 28.60
C THR A 74 -36.36 3.54 27.71
N ALA A 75 -35.14 3.71 28.22
CA ALA A 75 -34.00 4.13 27.41
C ALA A 75 -33.61 3.07 26.36
N SER A 76 -33.55 1.80 26.76
CA SER A 76 -33.24 0.68 25.86
C SER A 76 -34.27 0.53 24.74
N GLU A 77 -35.56 0.73 25.04
CA GLU A 77 -36.61 0.67 24.03
C GLU A 77 -36.55 1.83 23.02
N LYS A 78 -36.17 3.05 23.47
CA LYS A 78 -35.92 4.19 22.56
C LYS A 78 -34.75 3.94 21.63
N ILE A 79 -33.65 3.37 22.15
CA ILE A 79 -32.48 3.00 21.34
C ILE A 79 -32.85 1.95 20.29
N ARG A 80 -33.67 0.95 20.67
CA ARG A 80 -34.16 -0.08 19.73
C ARG A 80 -34.96 0.54 18.58
N ARG A 81 -35.92 1.42 18.89
CA ARG A 81 -36.75 2.10 17.86
C ARG A 81 -35.90 2.97 16.93
N HIS A 82 -34.92 3.70 17.47
CA HIS A 82 -34.03 4.52 16.65
C HIS A 82 -33.14 3.67 15.72
N LYS A 83 -32.67 2.51 16.21
CA LYS A 83 -31.90 1.55 15.40
C LYS A 83 -32.73 0.93 14.27
N GLU A 84 -33.99 0.63 14.52
CA GLU A 84 -34.94 0.13 13.50
C GLU A 84 -35.23 1.19 12.42
N GLU A 85 -35.34 2.46 12.81
CA GLU A 85 -35.56 3.57 11.88
C GLU A 85 -34.35 3.85 10.98
N ILE A 86 -33.13 3.81 11.53
CA ILE A 86 -31.89 3.90 10.75
C ILE A 86 -31.79 2.73 9.74
N GLN A 87 -32.17 1.51 10.15
CA GLN A 87 -32.18 0.36 9.23
C GLN A 87 -33.24 0.45 8.14
N ARG A 88 -34.34 1.17 8.38
CA ARG A 88 -35.36 1.43 7.35
C ARG A 88 -34.84 2.45 6.32
N GLN A 89 -34.24 3.55 6.79
CA GLN A 89 -33.67 4.59 5.93
C GLN A 89 -32.55 4.04 5.02
N LYS A 90 -31.65 3.20 5.57
CA LYS A 90 -30.60 2.55 4.77
C LYS A 90 -31.16 1.67 3.66
N ARG A 91 -32.23 0.91 3.91
CA ARG A 91 -32.87 0.07 2.89
C ARG A 91 -33.53 0.90 1.77
N GLU A 92 -34.14 2.03 2.12
CA GLU A 92 -34.73 2.95 1.14
C GLU A 92 -33.67 3.64 0.27
N GLU A 93 -32.51 3.98 0.84
CA GLU A 93 -31.38 4.54 0.08
C GLU A 93 -30.72 3.50 -0.83
N GLU A 94 -30.54 2.27 -0.36
CA GLU A 94 -30.02 1.16 -1.17
C GLU A 94 -30.93 0.85 -2.37
N GLU A 95 -32.26 0.88 -2.19
CA GLU A 95 -33.21 0.66 -3.29
C GLU A 95 -33.18 1.82 -4.32
N LYS A 96 -33.03 3.07 -3.86
CA LYS A 96 -32.87 4.22 -4.75
C LYS A 96 -31.56 4.14 -5.55
N LEU A 97 -30.46 3.77 -4.89
CA LEU A 97 -29.16 3.59 -5.54
C LEU A 97 -29.20 2.46 -6.58
N LEU A 98 -29.92 1.37 -6.30
CA LEU A 98 -30.07 0.27 -7.25
C LEU A 98 -30.83 0.69 -8.51
N LYS A 99 -31.92 1.46 -8.36
CA LYS A 99 -32.68 1.99 -9.51
C LYS A 99 -31.85 2.97 -10.35
N GLN A 100 -31.04 3.80 -9.71
CA GLN A 100 -30.16 4.74 -10.41
C GLN A 100 -29.07 4.00 -11.21
N LYS A 101 -28.45 2.96 -10.62
CA LYS A 101 -27.45 2.13 -11.32
C LYS A 101 -28.01 1.42 -12.55
N GLN A 102 -29.25 0.93 -12.48
CA GLN A 102 -29.91 0.29 -13.63
C GLN A 102 -30.11 1.29 -14.78
N GLN A 103 -30.48 2.53 -14.47
CA GLN A 103 -30.67 3.57 -15.49
C GLN A 103 -29.34 4.00 -16.14
N GLU A 104 -28.27 4.13 -15.35
CA GLU A 104 -26.93 4.45 -15.85
C GLU A 104 -26.34 3.33 -16.73
N GLU A 105 -26.64 2.07 -16.43
CA GLU A 105 -26.20 0.91 -17.22
C GLU A 105 -26.87 0.86 -18.59
N GLU A 106 -28.17 1.20 -18.67
CA GLU A 106 -28.90 1.31 -19.94
C GLU A 106 -28.36 2.46 -20.82
N GLU A 107 -28.03 3.60 -20.22
CA GLU A 107 -27.43 4.74 -20.95
C GLU A 107 -26.02 4.42 -21.46
N ARG A 108 -25.20 3.72 -20.66
CA ARG A 108 -23.86 3.24 -21.08
C ARG A 108 -23.94 2.25 -22.23
N ALA A 109 -24.87 1.30 -22.20
CA ALA A 109 -25.06 0.34 -23.29
C ALA A 109 -25.44 1.03 -24.61
N SER A 110 -26.23 2.10 -24.55
CA SER A 110 -26.59 2.93 -25.70
C SER A 110 -25.38 3.71 -26.25
N ALA A 111 -24.58 4.31 -25.37
CA ALA A 111 -23.37 5.05 -25.74
C ALA A 111 -22.29 4.15 -26.36
N GLU A 112 -22.09 2.94 -25.82
CA GLU A 112 -21.12 1.97 -26.32
C GLU A 112 -21.46 1.52 -27.75
N LYS A 113 -22.76 1.33 -28.05
CA LYS A 113 -23.23 1.01 -29.40
C LYS A 113 -22.91 2.14 -30.39
N SER A 114 -23.14 3.39 -30.01
CA SER A 114 -22.83 4.57 -30.82
C SER A 114 -21.32 4.72 -31.08
N MET A 115 -20.48 4.43 -30.08
CA MET A 115 -19.02 4.51 -30.21
C MET A 115 -18.47 3.41 -31.14
N LYS A 116 -18.98 2.18 -31.04
CA LYS A 116 -18.59 1.07 -31.93
C LYS A 116 -18.89 1.37 -33.40
N ASP A 117 -20.01 2.04 -33.68
CA ASP A 117 -20.37 2.46 -35.03
C ASP A 117 -19.41 3.53 -35.58
N LYS A 118 -19.01 4.52 -34.76
CA LYS A 118 -18.03 5.55 -35.15
C LYS A 118 -16.62 5.00 -35.40
N ILE A 119 -16.19 4.00 -34.60
CA ILE A 119 -14.89 3.35 -34.79
C ILE A 119 -14.86 2.57 -36.11
N LYS A 120 -15.97 1.92 -36.48
CA LYS A 120 -16.10 1.19 -37.74
C LYS A 120 -15.98 2.13 -38.95
N GLU A 121 -16.62 3.29 -38.89
CA GLU A 121 -16.57 4.31 -39.94
C GLU A 121 -15.15 4.90 -40.10
N ARG A 122 -14.46 5.18 -38.97
CA ARG A 122 -13.08 5.70 -39.00
C ARG A 122 -12.08 4.67 -39.56
N LYS A 123 -12.26 3.38 -39.29
CA LYS A 123 -11.43 2.31 -39.86
C LYS A 123 -11.58 2.19 -41.38
N GLN A 124 -12.79 2.39 -41.92
CA GLN A 124 -13.00 2.43 -43.37
C GLN A 124 -12.30 3.63 -44.01
N LEU A 125 -12.38 4.80 -43.39
CA LEU A 125 -11.75 6.01 -43.91
C LEU A 125 -10.22 5.92 -43.96
N VAL A 126 -9.60 5.29 -42.94
CA VAL A 126 -8.14 5.08 -42.91
C VAL A 126 -7.69 4.11 -44.00
N ALA A 127 -8.45 3.03 -44.24
CA ALA A 127 -8.14 2.07 -45.30
C ALA A 127 -8.19 2.73 -46.70
N GLU A 128 -9.19 3.57 -46.97
CA GLU A 128 -9.28 4.31 -48.24
C GLU A 128 -8.12 5.31 -48.43
N GLN A 129 -7.67 5.97 -47.35
CA GLN A 129 -6.53 6.89 -47.40
C GLN A 129 -5.19 6.17 -47.66
N GLU A 130 -5.00 4.97 -47.13
CA GLU A 130 -3.81 4.16 -47.39
C GLU A 130 -3.77 3.65 -48.83
N GLU A 131 -4.93 3.28 -49.40
CA GLU A 131 -5.04 2.86 -50.79
C GLU A 131 -4.74 4.01 -51.77
N GLN A 132 -5.25 5.22 -51.50
CA GLN A 132 -4.92 6.41 -52.31
C GLN A 132 -3.41 6.72 -52.28
N LYS A 133 -2.77 6.69 -51.11
CA LYS A 133 -1.31 6.92 -51.00
C LYS A 133 -0.49 5.87 -51.74
N ARG A 134 -0.97 4.63 -51.81
CA ARG A 134 -0.32 3.56 -52.58
C ARG A 134 -0.42 3.84 -54.08
N LEU A 135 -1.59 4.22 -54.57
CA LEU A 135 -1.80 4.56 -55.98
C LEU A 135 -0.97 5.78 -56.41
N GLU A 136 -0.85 6.81 -55.57
CA GLU A 136 0.01 7.97 -55.82
C GLU A 136 1.50 7.60 -55.92
N ARG A 137 1.97 6.67 -55.08
CA ARG A 137 3.36 6.15 -55.15
C ARG A 137 3.60 5.36 -56.43
N GLU A 138 2.64 4.56 -56.86
CA GLU A 138 2.71 3.79 -58.10
C GLU A 138 2.69 4.73 -59.32
N GLU A 139 1.87 5.79 -59.32
CA GLU A 139 1.85 6.78 -60.38
C GLU A 139 3.14 7.61 -60.44
N LYS A 140 3.70 7.98 -59.29
CA LYS A 140 5.00 8.68 -59.23
C LYS A 140 6.12 7.81 -59.82
N LYS A 141 6.15 6.53 -59.47
CA LYS A 141 7.13 5.58 -60.01
C LYS A 141 6.97 5.41 -61.53
N ARG A 142 5.73 5.37 -62.03
CA ARG A 142 5.46 5.31 -63.47
C ARG A 142 5.91 6.58 -64.19
N LYS A 143 5.72 7.76 -63.61
CA LYS A 143 6.24 9.03 -64.14
C LYS A 143 7.77 9.07 -64.17
N GLU A 144 8.44 8.60 -63.13
CA GLU A 144 9.91 8.50 -63.09
C GLU A 144 10.46 7.51 -64.15
N ASP A 145 9.77 6.39 -64.37
CA ASP A 145 10.12 5.43 -65.42
C ASP A 145 9.83 5.98 -66.83
N GLU A 146 8.73 6.71 -67.02
CA GLU A 146 8.41 7.43 -68.26
C GLU A 146 9.45 8.54 -68.55
N GLU A 147 9.90 9.29 -67.55
CA GLU A 147 10.98 10.28 -67.67
C GLU A 147 12.32 9.62 -68.02
N ARG A 148 12.65 8.47 -67.41
CA ARG A 148 13.85 7.70 -67.77
C ARG A 148 13.78 7.18 -69.20
N GLN A 149 12.62 6.71 -69.64
CA GLN A 149 12.42 6.28 -71.02
C GLN A 149 12.47 7.45 -72.00
N GLN A 150 11.93 8.61 -71.63
CA GLN A 150 12.04 9.84 -72.41
C GLN A 150 13.49 10.32 -72.50
N ALA A 151 14.26 10.31 -71.41
CA ALA A 151 15.68 10.65 -71.41
C ALA A 151 16.52 9.68 -72.25
N LEU A 152 16.22 8.38 -72.21
CA LEU A 152 16.89 7.37 -73.04
C LEU A 152 16.49 7.51 -74.52
N ALA A 153 15.22 7.81 -74.80
CA ALA A 153 14.74 8.10 -76.15
C ALA A 153 15.31 9.42 -76.67
N GLU A 154 15.52 10.41 -75.81
CA GLU A 154 16.15 11.68 -76.13
C GLU A 154 17.65 11.51 -76.39
N GLN A 155 18.37 10.69 -75.61
CA GLN A 155 19.74 10.32 -75.94
C GLN A 155 19.84 9.58 -77.29
N LYS A 156 18.94 8.64 -77.56
CA LYS A 156 18.87 7.97 -78.87
C LYS A 156 18.54 8.96 -79.99
N ARG A 157 17.60 9.88 -79.75
CA ARG A 157 17.28 10.97 -80.66
C ARG A 157 18.44 11.94 -80.85
N ILE A 158 19.27 12.23 -79.86
CA ILE A 158 20.47 13.08 -80.02
C ILE A 158 21.53 12.37 -80.87
N ILE A 159 21.71 11.06 -80.69
CA ILE A 159 22.63 10.26 -81.51
C ILE A 159 22.12 10.16 -82.96
N GLU A 160 20.81 9.99 -83.14
CA GLU A 160 20.17 9.89 -84.45
C GLU A 160 20.03 11.26 -85.11
N ALA A 161 19.81 12.33 -84.35
CA ALA A 161 19.85 13.72 -84.78
C ALA A 161 21.25 14.16 -85.14
N ASN A 162 22.32 13.69 -84.50
CA ASN A 162 23.69 13.96 -84.99
C ASN A 162 23.97 13.26 -86.34
N LYS A 163 23.30 12.13 -86.62
CA LYS A 163 23.33 11.45 -87.93
C LYS A 163 22.41 12.12 -88.96
N GLU A 164 21.25 12.62 -88.53
CA GLU A 164 20.29 13.33 -89.38
C GLU A 164 20.66 14.79 -89.59
N GLU A 165 21.35 15.50 -88.70
CA GLU A 165 21.79 16.90 -88.86
C GLU A 165 22.87 16.98 -89.95
N ALA A 166 23.68 15.93 -90.09
CA ALA A 166 24.55 15.72 -91.25
C ALA A 166 23.77 15.49 -92.56
N LYS A 167 22.51 15.03 -92.49
CA LYS A 167 21.59 14.81 -93.61
C LYS A 167 20.66 16.02 -93.86
N ARG A 168 20.25 16.74 -92.82
CA ARG A 168 19.38 17.93 -92.82
C ARG A 168 20.16 19.17 -93.22
N ARG A 169 21.47 19.30 -92.97
CA ARG A 169 22.29 20.32 -93.66
C ARG A 169 22.26 20.16 -95.20
N ARG A 170 21.93 18.97 -95.73
CA ARG A 170 21.70 18.74 -97.17
C ARG A 170 20.25 18.96 -97.62
N GLU A 171 19.26 18.90 -96.72
CA GLU A 171 17.82 19.02 -97.01
C GLU A 171 17.20 20.38 -96.57
N GLU A 172 17.83 21.11 -95.63
CA GLU A 172 17.47 22.48 -95.19
C GLU A 172 17.80 23.55 -96.24
N GLN A 173 18.65 23.24 -97.22
CA GLN A 173 18.73 24.00 -98.47
C GLN A 173 17.45 23.85 -99.34
N GLU A 174 16.58 22.89 -99.03
CA GLU A 174 15.45 22.49 -99.89
C GLU A 174 14.06 22.82 -99.29
N GLN A 175 13.93 23.07 -97.97
CA GLN A 175 12.64 23.31 -97.30
C GLN A 175 12.40 24.74 -96.75
N GLU A 176 13.41 25.62 -96.77
CA GLU A 176 13.24 27.08 -96.55
C GLU A 176 12.23 27.70 -97.57
N ALA A 177 11.86 26.95 -98.61
CA ALA A 177 10.93 27.32 -99.66
C ALA A 177 9.43 27.04 -99.40
N LYS A 178 9.00 26.35 -98.32
CA LYS A 178 7.62 25.77 -98.30
C LYS A 178 6.65 26.04 -97.15
N SER A 179 6.94 26.82 -96.11
CA SER A 179 5.94 26.97 -95.02
C SER A 179 5.78 28.36 -94.42
N LYS A 180 6.18 29.37 -95.19
CA LYS A 180 5.62 30.74 -95.17
C LYS A 180 4.08 30.80 -95.39
N GLU A 181 3.35 29.69 -95.38
CA GLU A 181 1.94 29.58 -95.78
C GLU A 181 0.99 29.13 -94.65
N LEU A 182 1.50 28.70 -93.49
CA LEU A 182 0.64 28.21 -92.39
C LEU A 182 0.67 29.12 -91.15
N ALA A 183 0.99 30.40 -91.36
CA ALA A 183 0.92 31.46 -90.36
C ALA A 183 -0.45 32.18 -90.35
N GLU A 184 -1.43 31.74 -91.15
CA GLU A 184 -2.62 32.59 -91.45
C GLU A 184 -3.98 32.00 -91.03
N GLN A 185 -4.08 30.75 -90.54
CA GLN A 185 -5.40 30.10 -90.37
C GLN A 185 -5.92 29.88 -88.94
N GLU A 186 -5.10 29.88 -87.89
CA GLU A 186 -5.61 29.54 -86.54
C GLU A 186 -5.89 30.75 -85.63
N ALA A 187 -5.56 31.96 -86.10
CA ALA A 187 -5.97 33.24 -85.50
C ALA A 187 -7.49 33.53 -85.57
N ARG A 188 -8.32 32.63 -86.13
CA ARG A 188 -9.77 32.82 -86.32
C ARG A 188 -10.70 31.99 -85.42
N LYS A 189 -10.20 31.20 -84.47
CA LYS A 189 -11.06 30.38 -83.57
C LYS A 189 -11.17 30.89 -82.13
N GLN A 190 -10.53 32.01 -81.80
CA GLN A 190 -10.64 32.67 -80.49
C GLN A 190 -11.85 33.60 -80.32
N GLU A 191 -12.74 33.75 -81.32
CA GLU A 191 -13.80 34.79 -81.29
C GLU A 191 -15.23 34.28 -80.94
N LEU A 192 -15.47 32.97 -80.82
CA LEU A 192 -16.85 32.42 -80.71
C LEU A 192 -17.29 31.92 -79.32
N ALA A 193 -16.41 31.86 -78.31
CA ALA A 193 -16.78 31.32 -76.99
C ALA A 193 -17.22 32.39 -75.97
N GLU A 194 -16.82 33.65 -76.17
CA GLU A 194 -17.17 34.79 -75.30
C GLU A 194 -18.68 35.14 -75.31
N ARG A 195 -19.43 34.63 -76.29
CA ARG A 195 -20.85 34.92 -76.50
C ARG A 195 -21.81 34.09 -75.63
N LYS A 196 -21.34 33.10 -74.87
CA LYS A 196 -22.19 32.25 -73.99
C LYS A 196 -22.26 32.72 -72.52
N LYS A 197 -21.45 33.72 -72.13
CA LYS A 197 -21.38 34.24 -70.76
C LYS A 197 -22.46 35.29 -70.44
N LYS A 198 -23.09 35.90 -71.45
CA LYS A 198 -24.00 37.06 -71.29
C LYS A 198 -25.50 36.74 -71.21
N ARG A 199 -25.92 35.47 -71.25
CA ARG A 199 -27.35 35.05 -71.32
C ARG A 199 -27.90 34.45 -70.01
N LYS A 200 -27.11 34.40 -68.94
CA LYS A 200 -27.50 33.79 -67.65
C LYS A 200 -27.90 34.83 -66.59
N GLU A 201 -27.67 36.12 -66.83
CA GLU A 201 -27.92 37.21 -65.87
C GLU A 201 -29.28 37.91 -66.04
N GLU A 202 -30.04 37.64 -67.12
CA GLU A 202 -31.36 38.27 -67.35
C GLU A 202 -32.58 37.52 -66.78
N LEU A 203 -32.44 36.26 -66.35
CA LEU A 203 -33.60 35.43 -65.94
C LEU A 203 -33.95 35.49 -64.43
N GLN A 204 -33.18 36.21 -63.62
CA GLN A 204 -33.40 36.31 -62.16
C GLN A 204 -34.24 37.53 -61.75
N LYS A 205 -34.36 38.56 -62.61
CA LYS A 205 -35.02 39.84 -62.26
C LYS A 205 -36.53 39.91 -62.52
N GLN A 206 -37.16 38.87 -63.07
CA GLN A 206 -38.60 38.89 -63.41
C GLN A 206 -39.49 38.06 -62.46
N LYS A 207 -38.95 37.53 -61.36
CA LYS A 207 -39.71 36.66 -60.44
C LYS A 207 -40.16 37.32 -59.12
N GLU A 208 -39.67 38.51 -58.79
CA GLU A 208 -39.88 39.12 -57.46
C GLU A 208 -40.89 40.29 -57.42
N GLU A 209 -41.45 40.72 -58.56
CA GLU A 209 -42.36 41.88 -58.61
C GLU A 209 -43.86 41.49 -58.62
N LYS A 210 -44.20 40.21 -58.77
CA LYS A 210 -45.60 39.76 -58.96
C LYS A 210 -46.34 39.38 -57.66
N GLU A 211 -45.65 39.17 -56.53
CA GLU A 211 -46.26 38.70 -55.28
C GLU A 211 -46.69 39.82 -54.32
N ARG A 212 -46.30 41.07 -54.58
CA ARG A 212 -46.48 42.19 -53.63
C ARG A 212 -47.84 42.89 -53.74
N LEU A 213 -48.60 42.69 -54.81
CA LEU A 213 -49.83 43.45 -55.13
C LEU A 213 -51.16 42.72 -54.85
N GLU A 214 -51.15 41.45 -54.40
CA GLU A 214 -52.39 40.68 -54.12
C GLU A 214 -52.78 40.59 -52.63
N LYS A 215 -51.90 40.98 -51.70
CA LYS A 215 -52.13 40.85 -50.25
C LYS A 215 -52.89 42.03 -49.62
N GLU A 216 -52.85 43.21 -50.24
CA GLU A 216 -53.38 44.46 -49.67
C GLU A 216 -54.91 44.65 -49.85
N LYS A 217 -55.58 43.77 -50.60
CA LYS A 217 -57.01 43.89 -50.93
C LYS A 217 -57.94 43.04 -50.06
N ARG A 218 -57.41 42.10 -49.25
CA ARG A 218 -58.21 41.21 -48.37
C ARG A 218 -58.36 41.70 -46.92
N GLU A 219 -57.63 42.73 -46.51
CA GLU A 219 -57.61 43.21 -45.12
C GLU A 219 -58.65 44.30 -44.79
N LYS A 220 -59.32 44.90 -45.80
CA LYS A 220 -60.26 46.02 -45.57
C LYS A 220 -61.73 45.62 -45.33
N GLU A 221 -62.16 44.40 -45.62
CA GLU A 221 -63.56 43.95 -45.39
C GLU A 221 -63.76 43.20 -44.05
N ALA A 222 -62.70 42.73 -43.38
CA ALA A 222 -62.80 42.05 -42.08
C ALA A 222 -62.95 43.02 -40.88
N ALA A 223 -62.68 44.31 -41.08
CA ALA A 223 -62.62 45.31 -40.00
C ALA A 223 -63.99 45.85 -39.55
N GLU A 224 -65.04 45.74 -40.36
CA GLU A 224 -66.33 46.41 -40.10
C GLU A 224 -67.32 45.55 -39.29
N ASN A 225 -67.29 44.23 -39.45
CA ASN A 225 -68.16 43.31 -38.69
C ASN A 225 -67.69 43.02 -37.25
N ALA A 226 -66.41 43.24 -36.93
CA ALA A 226 -65.89 43.12 -35.57
C ALA A 226 -66.35 44.27 -34.64
N LYS A 227 -66.77 45.41 -35.21
CA LYS A 227 -67.09 46.63 -34.45
C LYS A 227 -68.43 46.56 -33.70
N ARG A 228 -69.42 45.83 -34.24
CA ARG A 228 -70.77 45.70 -33.64
C ARG A 228 -70.87 44.64 -32.53
N GLU A 229 -69.94 43.69 -32.47
CA GLU A 229 -69.87 42.68 -31.40
C GLU A 229 -69.13 43.21 -30.15
N ALA A 230 -68.25 44.20 -30.34
CA ALA A 230 -67.47 44.84 -29.27
C ALA A 230 -68.34 45.71 -28.33
N GLU A 231 -69.32 46.44 -28.85
CA GLU A 231 -70.15 47.37 -28.06
C GLU A 231 -71.05 46.64 -27.04
N ARG A 232 -71.51 45.42 -27.35
CA ARG A 232 -72.35 44.61 -26.44
C ARG A 232 -71.55 44.00 -25.28
N LYS A 233 -70.27 43.66 -25.48
CA LYS A 233 -69.36 43.21 -24.42
C LYS A 233 -68.93 44.38 -23.51
N GLN A 234 -68.80 45.58 -24.07
CA GLN A 234 -68.37 46.79 -23.36
C GLN A 234 -69.28 47.18 -22.18
N GLN A 235 -70.59 46.90 -22.28
CA GLN A 235 -71.56 47.27 -21.25
C GLN A 235 -71.65 46.25 -20.10
N GLN A 236 -71.27 44.99 -20.35
CA GLN A 236 -71.17 43.93 -19.33
C GLN A 236 -69.81 43.99 -18.60
N GLU A 237 -68.75 44.39 -19.31
CA GLU A 237 -67.41 44.68 -18.76
C GLU A 237 -67.45 45.84 -17.75
N LYS A 238 -68.21 46.91 -18.02
CA LYS A 238 -68.26 48.12 -17.18
C LYS A 238 -68.73 47.85 -15.75
N ARG A 239 -69.76 47.00 -15.58
CA ARG A 239 -70.25 46.59 -14.24
C ARG A 239 -69.27 45.67 -13.50
N ARG A 240 -68.54 44.82 -14.22
CA ARG A 240 -67.48 43.97 -13.64
C ARG A 240 -66.26 44.80 -13.24
N GLN A 241 -65.93 45.84 -14.01
CA GLN A 241 -64.83 46.77 -13.72
C GLN A 241 -65.12 47.64 -12.49
N GLU A 242 -66.36 48.09 -12.26
CA GLU A 242 -66.70 48.85 -11.04
C GLU A 242 -66.56 48.00 -9.76
N LEU A 243 -66.98 46.73 -9.79
CA LEU A 243 -66.84 45.81 -8.65
C LEU A 243 -65.38 45.40 -8.40
N LEU A 244 -64.59 45.25 -9.48
CA LEU A 244 -63.16 44.96 -9.41
C LEU A 244 -62.37 46.16 -8.90
N LYS A 245 -62.77 47.38 -9.28
CA LYS A 245 -62.11 48.63 -8.85
C LYS A 245 -62.23 48.85 -7.35
N GLN A 246 -63.38 48.56 -6.74
CA GLN A 246 -63.55 48.64 -5.29
C GLN A 246 -62.68 47.60 -4.55
N LYS A 247 -62.56 46.39 -5.09
CA LYS A 247 -61.71 45.33 -4.51
C LYS A 247 -60.21 45.61 -4.68
N GLN A 248 -59.83 46.23 -5.80
CA GLN A 248 -58.45 46.64 -6.09
C GLN A 248 -58.01 47.84 -5.25
N GLU A 249 -58.88 48.81 -4.98
CA GLU A 249 -58.56 49.95 -4.12
C GLU A 249 -58.32 49.50 -2.65
N GLU A 250 -59.03 48.47 -2.18
CA GLU A 250 -58.85 47.88 -0.85
C GLU A 250 -57.55 47.06 -0.75
N GLU A 251 -57.27 46.17 -1.72
CA GLU A 251 -56.00 45.42 -1.79
C GLU A 251 -54.78 46.33 -2.02
N GLU A 252 -54.92 47.43 -2.79
CA GLU A 252 -53.82 48.38 -3.02
C GLU A 252 -53.51 49.21 -1.78
N ALA A 253 -54.51 49.55 -0.97
CA ALA A 253 -54.30 50.21 0.31
C ALA A 253 -53.57 49.29 1.31
N GLU A 254 -53.94 48.01 1.37
CA GLU A 254 -53.28 47.02 2.22
C GLU A 254 -51.85 46.70 1.75
N ARG A 255 -51.64 46.64 0.42
CA ARG A 255 -50.32 46.44 -0.18
C ARG A 255 -49.38 47.60 0.08
N LYS A 256 -49.84 48.85 -0.03
CA LYS A 256 -49.01 50.04 0.26
C LYS A 256 -48.58 50.11 1.73
N LEU A 257 -49.45 49.73 2.65
CA LEU A 257 -49.11 49.68 4.08
C LEU A 257 -48.05 48.61 4.38
N ARG A 258 -48.14 47.45 3.70
CA ARG A 258 -47.18 46.36 3.83
C ARG A 258 -45.84 46.67 3.14
N GLU A 259 -45.86 47.29 1.97
CA GLU A 259 -44.66 47.75 1.25
C GLU A 259 -43.91 48.82 2.06
N GLU A 260 -44.60 49.79 2.67
CA GLU A 260 -43.93 50.77 3.55
C GLU A 260 -43.32 50.13 4.81
N ALA A 261 -43.96 49.09 5.37
CA ALA A 261 -43.43 48.35 6.52
C ALA A 261 -42.21 47.51 6.14
N GLU A 262 -42.26 46.81 5.01
CA GLU A 262 -41.16 46.00 4.49
C GLU A 262 -39.98 46.88 4.02
N GLU A 263 -40.23 48.06 3.43
CA GLU A 263 -39.17 49.00 3.03
C GLU A 263 -38.45 49.59 4.25
N LYS A 264 -39.18 49.94 5.31
CA LYS A 264 -38.57 50.41 6.57
C LYS A 264 -37.73 49.30 7.23
N GLN A 265 -38.19 48.05 7.18
CA GLN A 265 -37.44 46.93 7.72
C GLN A 265 -36.20 46.60 6.87
N ARG A 266 -36.31 46.67 5.53
CA ARG A 266 -35.17 46.50 4.62
C ARG A 266 -34.12 47.58 4.79
N LYS A 267 -34.51 48.86 4.94
CA LYS A 267 -33.56 49.95 5.20
C LYS A 267 -32.80 49.76 6.50
N MET A 268 -33.49 49.32 7.56
CA MET A 268 -32.84 49.02 8.85
C MET A 268 -31.87 47.83 8.74
N GLU A 269 -32.24 46.79 8.01
CA GLU A 269 -31.37 45.62 7.77
C GLU A 269 -30.19 45.95 6.84
N GLU A 270 -30.37 46.79 5.83
CA GLU A 270 -29.28 47.26 4.96
C GLU A 270 -28.29 48.12 5.73
N GLU A 271 -28.76 49.04 6.58
CA GLU A 271 -27.89 49.83 7.45
C GLU A 271 -27.09 48.94 8.42
N GLN A 272 -27.73 47.91 9.01
CA GLN A 272 -27.04 46.94 9.87
C GLN A 272 -26.03 46.08 9.10
N LYS A 273 -26.35 45.64 7.88
CA LYS A 273 -25.44 44.88 7.01
C LYS A 273 -24.27 45.74 6.52
N GLU A 274 -24.52 46.99 6.16
CA GLU A 274 -23.46 47.91 5.72
C GLU A 274 -22.51 48.26 6.88
N ALA A 275 -23.04 48.46 8.10
CA ALA A 275 -22.23 48.63 9.29
C ALA A 275 -21.36 47.39 9.59
N MET A 276 -21.93 46.18 9.50
CA MET A 276 -21.16 44.94 9.65
C MET A 276 -20.09 44.78 8.56
N ARG A 277 -20.41 45.12 7.30
CA ARG A 277 -19.46 45.03 6.18
C ARG A 277 -18.29 45.99 6.37
N LYS A 278 -18.56 47.25 6.76
CA LYS A 278 -17.50 48.23 7.06
C LYS A 278 -16.60 47.77 8.20
N HIS A 279 -17.19 47.20 9.25
CA HIS A 279 -16.43 46.66 10.38
C HIS A 279 -15.57 45.44 9.97
N GLN A 280 -16.12 44.54 9.15
CA GLN A 280 -15.35 43.40 8.61
C GLN A 280 -14.24 43.85 7.65
N GLU A 281 -14.45 44.88 6.83
CA GLU A 281 -13.42 45.45 5.96
C GLU A 281 -12.30 46.14 6.76
N GLU A 282 -12.61 46.81 7.87
CA GLU A 282 -11.59 47.38 8.77
C GLU A 282 -10.75 46.28 9.43
N ILE A 283 -11.39 45.21 9.93
CA ILE A 283 -10.67 44.04 10.48
C ILE A 283 -9.81 43.37 9.42
N LYS A 284 -10.32 43.25 8.19
CA LYS A 284 -9.57 42.67 7.08
C LYS A 284 -8.34 43.52 6.73
N LYS A 285 -8.49 44.85 6.64
CA LYS A 285 -7.38 45.78 6.40
C LYS A 285 -6.32 45.73 7.50
N GLN A 286 -6.72 45.62 8.76
CA GLN A 286 -5.78 45.47 9.87
C GLN A 286 -4.99 44.16 9.77
N LYS A 287 -5.66 43.05 9.45
CA LYS A 287 -5.01 41.74 9.27
C LYS A 287 -4.13 41.64 8.03
N GLU A 288 -4.52 42.26 6.91
CA GLU A 288 -3.68 42.34 5.71
C GLU A 288 -2.42 43.18 5.96
N ALA A 289 -2.54 44.32 6.66
CA ALA A 289 -1.37 45.13 7.01
C ALA A 289 -0.39 44.41 7.96
N GLU A 290 -0.89 43.62 8.91
CA GLU A 290 -0.05 42.77 9.78
C GLU A 290 0.63 41.64 8.99
N LYS A 291 -0.07 41.05 8.02
CA LYS A 291 0.46 39.98 7.17
C LYS A 291 1.52 40.48 6.20
N ASP A 292 1.34 41.67 5.62
CA ASP A 292 2.29 42.27 4.69
C ASP A 292 3.59 42.63 5.42
N LEU A 293 3.50 43.21 6.63
CA LEU A 293 4.66 43.53 7.47
C LEU A 293 5.45 42.27 7.88
N ALA A 294 4.75 41.19 8.25
CA ALA A 294 5.37 39.91 8.59
C ALA A 294 6.02 39.23 7.35
N SER A 295 5.45 39.41 6.16
CA SER A 295 6.00 38.84 4.93
C SER A 295 7.29 39.53 4.48
N GLU A 296 7.39 40.86 4.63
CA GLU A 296 8.61 41.59 4.30
C GLU A 296 9.77 41.28 5.26
N GLU A 297 9.48 41.08 6.55
CA GLU A 297 10.50 40.66 7.53
C GLU A 297 11.00 39.24 7.26
N LEU A 298 10.11 38.33 6.89
CA LEU A 298 10.47 36.95 6.55
C LEU A 298 11.32 36.89 5.27
N GLN A 299 10.93 37.67 4.25
CA GLN A 299 11.63 37.69 2.96
C GLN A 299 13.06 38.27 3.10
N LYS A 300 13.25 39.31 3.92
CA LYS A 300 14.60 39.83 4.23
C LYS A 300 15.47 38.81 4.95
N LEU A 301 14.89 38.04 5.87
CA LEU A 301 15.61 37.00 6.62
C LEU A 301 16.00 35.82 5.73
N GLU A 302 15.12 35.45 4.78
CA GLU A 302 15.38 34.40 3.79
C GLU A 302 16.45 34.82 2.78
N GLU A 303 16.42 36.07 2.29
CA GLU A 303 17.45 36.63 1.42
C GLU A 303 18.83 36.69 2.11
N GLU A 304 18.87 37.05 3.39
CA GLU A 304 20.11 37.09 4.17
C GLU A 304 20.68 35.68 4.40
N ARG A 305 19.84 34.69 4.70
CA ARG A 305 20.23 33.27 4.79
C ARG A 305 20.70 32.70 3.46
N ALA A 306 20.03 33.05 2.36
CA ALA A 306 20.44 32.64 1.02
C ALA A 306 21.81 33.23 0.65
N ALA A 307 22.04 34.51 0.97
CA ALA A 307 23.32 35.17 0.73
C ALA A 307 24.46 34.59 1.60
N GLU A 308 24.17 34.18 2.84
CA GLU A 308 25.14 33.49 3.69
C GLU A 308 25.48 32.09 3.16
N PHE A 309 24.46 31.34 2.72
CA PHE A 309 24.64 30.03 2.09
C PHE A 309 25.48 30.13 0.81
N GLU A 310 25.21 31.10 -0.07
CA GLU A 310 26.02 31.31 -1.28
C GLU A 310 27.47 31.67 -0.94
N ARG A 311 27.71 32.49 0.08
CA ARG A 311 29.08 32.80 0.53
C ARG A 311 29.80 31.56 1.05
N GLU A 312 29.09 30.68 1.75
CA GLU A 312 29.67 29.42 2.23
C GLU A 312 29.94 28.44 1.09
N GLN A 313 29.04 28.30 0.12
CA GLN A 313 29.27 27.51 -1.09
C GLN A 313 30.46 28.04 -1.89
N GLN A 314 30.60 29.37 -2.01
CA GLN A 314 31.74 29.99 -2.69
C GLN A 314 33.05 29.70 -1.95
N ARG A 315 33.04 29.72 -0.60
CA ARG A 315 34.21 29.35 0.22
C ARG A 315 34.59 27.89 0.04
N ARG A 316 33.61 26.96 0.13
CA ARG A 316 33.83 25.52 -0.09
C ARG A 316 34.33 25.24 -1.50
N LYS A 317 33.84 25.96 -2.50
CA LYS A 317 34.32 25.85 -3.88
C LYS A 317 35.78 26.29 -4.02
N VAL A 318 36.17 27.43 -3.45
CA VAL A 318 37.56 27.91 -3.46
C VAL A 318 38.48 26.95 -2.70
N GLU A 319 38.01 26.37 -1.60
CA GLU A 319 38.76 25.38 -0.83
C GLU A 319 38.91 24.05 -1.59
N MET A 320 37.85 23.57 -2.23
CA MET A 320 37.87 22.39 -3.09
C MET A 320 38.79 22.59 -4.30
N GLU A 321 38.77 23.76 -4.95
CA GLU A 321 39.66 24.08 -6.07
C GLU A 321 41.15 24.10 -5.65
N ARG A 322 41.45 24.56 -4.42
CA ARG A 322 42.81 24.48 -3.87
C ARG A 322 43.25 23.03 -3.61
N ILE A 323 42.35 22.18 -3.12
CA ILE A 323 42.61 20.75 -2.88
C ILE A 323 42.84 20.03 -4.20
N ILE A 324 41.99 20.27 -5.22
CA ILE A 324 42.14 19.68 -6.56
C ILE A 324 43.48 20.09 -7.17
N ALA A 325 43.87 21.37 -7.07
CA ALA A 325 45.16 21.83 -7.60
C ALA A 325 46.37 21.20 -6.87
N ALA A 326 46.28 21.00 -5.55
CA ALA A 326 47.31 20.31 -4.78
C ALA A 326 47.42 18.82 -5.15
N GLU A 327 46.28 18.17 -5.42
CA GLU A 327 46.22 16.77 -5.83
C GLU A 327 46.74 16.55 -7.26
N GLU A 328 46.46 17.47 -8.18
CA GLU A 328 47.05 17.44 -9.53
C GLU A 328 48.58 17.59 -9.49
N GLU A 329 49.12 18.43 -8.60
CA GLU A 329 50.56 18.57 -8.42
C GLU A 329 51.19 17.32 -7.80
N ARG A 330 50.53 16.70 -6.82
CA ARG A 330 50.94 15.41 -6.24
C ARG A 330 50.91 14.29 -7.27
N ARG A 331 49.85 14.20 -8.07
CA ARG A 331 49.69 13.20 -9.13
C ARG A 331 50.76 13.35 -10.22
N LYS A 332 51.12 14.58 -10.61
CA LYS A 332 52.27 14.83 -11.49
C LYS A 332 53.58 14.34 -10.89
N LYS A 333 53.83 14.63 -9.60
CA LYS A 333 55.03 14.12 -8.90
C LYS A 333 55.04 12.59 -8.81
N ALA A 334 53.90 11.97 -8.57
CA ALA A 334 53.76 10.51 -8.55
C ALA A 334 53.99 9.90 -9.94
N GLU A 335 53.43 10.50 -11.00
CA GLU A 335 53.65 10.08 -12.39
C GLU A 335 55.13 10.21 -12.80
N GLU A 336 55.82 11.29 -12.39
CA GLU A 336 57.26 11.45 -12.59
C GLU A 336 58.08 10.40 -11.83
N LYS A 337 57.68 10.05 -10.59
CA LYS A 337 58.31 9.01 -9.75
C LYS A 337 58.09 7.62 -10.34
N ILE A 338 56.90 7.33 -10.90
CA ILE A 338 56.58 6.09 -11.63
C ILE A 338 57.41 6.00 -12.92
N LYS A 339 57.56 7.11 -13.65
CA LYS A 339 58.40 7.19 -14.85
C LYS A 339 59.88 6.95 -14.54
N ALA A 340 60.35 7.36 -13.35
CA ALA A 340 61.70 7.10 -12.85
C ALA A 340 61.94 5.63 -12.42
N LEU A 341 60.89 4.89 -12.04
CA LEU A 341 60.98 3.50 -11.57
C LEU A 341 61.00 2.44 -12.70
N GLY A 342 60.59 2.79 -13.92
CA GLY A 342 60.71 1.94 -15.12
C GLY A 342 60.13 0.52 -14.93
N HIS A 343 60.84 -0.53 -15.35
CA HIS A 343 60.42 -1.94 -15.22
C HIS A 343 60.38 -2.50 -13.78
N LYS A 344 60.73 -1.69 -12.76
CA LYS A 344 60.53 -2.03 -11.35
C LYS A 344 59.27 -1.39 -10.76
N ALA A 345 58.51 -0.61 -11.54
CA ALA A 345 57.21 -0.11 -11.11
C ALA A 345 56.25 -1.31 -10.88
N PRO A 346 55.56 -1.38 -9.74
CA PRO A 346 54.60 -2.43 -9.47
C PRO A 346 53.50 -2.36 -10.54
N VAL A 347 53.49 -3.36 -11.43
CA VAL A 347 52.49 -3.49 -12.47
C VAL A 347 51.20 -3.90 -11.79
N ASN A 348 50.20 -3.03 -11.83
CA ASN A 348 48.86 -3.28 -11.33
C ASN A 348 48.30 -4.53 -12.04
N ARG A 349 48.38 -5.68 -11.38
CA ARG A 349 47.82 -6.96 -11.83
C ARG A 349 46.68 -7.44 -10.93
N CYS A 350 46.04 -6.57 -10.14
CA CYS A 350 44.82 -6.94 -9.47
C CYS A 350 43.62 -6.41 -10.26
N GLY A 351 43.15 -7.18 -11.25
CA GLY A 351 41.92 -6.89 -12.00
C GLY A 351 40.62 -7.03 -11.20
N LEU A 352 40.69 -7.07 -9.86
CA LEU A 352 39.56 -7.28 -8.94
C LEU A 352 39.23 -6.06 -8.07
N PHE A 353 40.19 -5.17 -7.81
CA PHE A 353 39.98 -3.94 -7.02
C PHE A 353 40.19 -2.72 -7.91
N THR A 354 39.19 -2.39 -8.73
CA THR A 354 39.30 -1.24 -9.64
C THR A 354 39.02 0.10 -8.98
N VAL A 355 38.32 0.11 -7.83
CA VAL A 355 37.86 1.31 -7.11
C VAL A 355 37.77 0.99 -5.60
N PHE A 356 38.62 1.58 -4.75
CA PHE A 356 38.59 1.39 -3.29
C PHE A 356 39.18 2.62 -2.57
N GLY A 357 38.59 2.99 -1.44
CA GLY A 357 39.08 4.11 -0.62
C GLY A 357 38.87 5.53 -1.18
N GLU A 358 38.01 5.72 -2.19
CA GLU A 358 37.77 7.05 -2.81
C GLU A 358 36.94 8.01 -1.92
N GLU A 359 36.16 7.47 -0.98
CA GLU A 359 35.33 8.24 -0.05
C GLU A 359 35.66 7.87 1.41
N PRO A 360 35.56 8.82 2.36
CA PRO A 360 35.67 8.50 3.78
C PRO A 360 34.61 7.49 4.22
N GLY A 361 35.02 6.46 4.96
CA GLY A 361 34.14 5.46 5.53
C GLY A 361 34.77 4.08 5.65
N LEU A 362 33.96 3.12 6.09
CA LEU A 362 34.35 1.74 6.29
C LEU A 362 33.99 0.87 5.08
N GLU A 363 34.94 0.09 4.59
CA GLU A 363 34.77 -0.91 3.56
C GLU A 363 35.21 -2.29 4.09
N ILE A 364 34.38 -3.31 3.88
CA ILE A 364 34.66 -4.68 4.37
C ILE A 364 34.52 -5.64 3.21
N TRP A 365 35.46 -6.56 3.07
CA TRP A 365 35.45 -7.63 2.09
C TRP A 365 35.55 -8.98 2.79
N VAL A 366 34.74 -9.93 2.34
CA VAL A 366 34.84 -11.34 2.71
C VAL A 366 35.62 -12.09 1.64
N LEU A 367 36.49 -12.99 2.07
CA LEU A 367 37.16 -13.95 1.21
C LEU A 367 36.28 -15.22 1.16
N GLY A 368 35.99 -15.74 -0.03
CA GLY A 368 35.29 -17.01 -0.23
C GLY A 368 36.08 -17.96 -1.12
N ASP A 369 35.56 -19.17 -1.34
CA ASP A 369 36.16 -20.22 -2.19
C ASP A 369 36.29 -19.75 -3.64
N HIS A 370 37.33 -18.97 -3.94
CA HIS A 370 37.73 -18.40 -5.24
C HIS A 370 37.13 -17.04 -5.63
N GLN A 371 36.41 -16.34 -4.75
CA GLN A 371 35.92 -14.97 -5.02
C GLN A 371 36.01 -14.05 -3.77
N ILE A 372 36.27 -12.76 -4.02
CA ILE A 372 36.24 -11.70 -3.00
C ILE A 372 34.95 -10.91 -3.16
N SER A 373 34.18 -10.73 -2.08
CA SER A 373 32.92 -9.99 -2.11
C SER A 373 32.94 -8.82 -1.14
N LYS A 374 32.57 -7.61 -1.58
CA LYS A 374 32.39 -6.43 -0.72
C LYS A 374 31.06 -6.52 0.02
N ILE A 375 31.09 -6.33 1.34
CA ILE A 375 29.93 -6.36 2.24
C ILE A 375 29.24 -5.00 2.25
N ALA A 376 27.91 -5.00 2.18
CA ALA A 376 27.10 -3.78 2.18
C ALA A 376 27.03 -3.11 3.56
N LYS A 377 27.01 -1.77 3.60
CA LYS A 377 26.96 -0.93 4.83
C LYS A 377 25.66 -1.08 5.65
N LYS A 378 24.52 -1.47 5.03
CA LYS A 378 23.23 -1.67 5.71
C LYS A 378 22.53 -2.94 5.25
N LYS A 379 21.71 -3.52 6.14
CA LYS A 379 20.88 -4.70 5.91
C LYS A 379 19.55 -4.27 5.25
N HIS A 380 19.54 -4.04 3.94
CA HIS A 380 18.29 -3.81 3.19
C HIS A 380 18.26 -4.63 1.91
N GLY A 381 17.14 -5.35 1.70
CA GLY A 381 16.67 -5.92 0.43
C GLY A 381 17.52 -7.02 -0.22
N LEU A 382 16.92 -8.21 -0.44
CA LEU A 382 17.28 -9.36 -1.30
C LEU A 382 18.72 -9.93 -1.29
N ARG A 383 19.76 -9.16 -1.00
CA ARG A 383 21.15 -9.60 -0.78
C ARG A 383 21.49 -9.75 0.71
N GLY A 384 20.74 -9.07 1.58
CA GLY A 384 20.84 -9.17 3.05
C GLY A 384 20.30 -10.46 3.67
N LEU A 385 19.79 -11.40 2.85
CA LEU A 385 19.41 -12.75 3.27
C LEU A 385 20.62 -13.70 3.40
N ILE A 386 21.82 -13.27 2.98
CA ILE A 386 23.08 -13.99 3.19
C ILE A 386 23.91 -13.23 4.21
N GLY A 387 23.59 -13.44 5.50
CA GLY A 387 24.51 -13.57 6.63
C GLY A 387 25.65 -12.58 6.90
N GLU A 388 25.86 -11.51 6.16
CA GLU A 388 27.06 -10.67 6.30
C GLU A 388 26.67 -9.18 6.24
N SER A 389 26.72 -8.54 7.40
CA SER A 389 26.58 -7.09 7.59
C SER A 389 27.82 -6.55 8.27
N HIS A 390 28.03 -5.24 8.20
CA HIS A 390 29.08 -4.59 8.99
C HIS A 390 28.89 -4.95 10.47
N GLY A 391 29.90 -5.59 11.08
CA GLY A 391 29.87 -6.06 12.46
C GLY A 391 29.49 -7.54 12.66
N SER A 392 29.18 -8.30 11.60
CA SER A 392 28.92 -9.75 11.68
C SER A 392 30.02 -10.53 10.97
N PHE A 393 30.79 -11.35 11.70
CA PHE A 393 31.94 -12.08 11.19
C PHE A 393 31.76 -13.60 11.35
N HIS A 394 31.84 -14.33 10.25
CA HIS A 394 31.79 -15.81 10.25
C HIS A 394 33.11 -16.40 10.72
N VAL A 395 33.05 -17.31 11.69
CA VAL A 395 34.25 -17.92 12.30
C VAL A 395 35.03 -18.82 11.32
N GLU A 396 34.41 -19.28 10.24
CA GLU A 396 35.03 -20.10 9.18
C GLU A 396 35.64 -19.26 8.04
N ARG A 397 35.60 -17.93 8.12
CA ARG A 397 36.03 -17.05 7.02
C ARG A 397 37.09 -16.06 7.44
N ALA A 398 37.73 -15.45 6.43
CA ALA A 398 38.66 -14.35 6.59
C ALA A 398 38.11 -13.10 5.89
N TYR A 399 38.39 -11.94 6.48
CA TYR A 399 37.88 -10.64 6.08
C TYR A 399 39.02 -9.64 5.98
N ILE A 400 38.89 -8.72 5.04
CA ILE A 400 39.76 -7.54 4.91
C ILE A 400 38.87 -6.32 5.12
N ILE A 401 39.33 -5.38 5.93
CA ILE A 401 38.59 -4.19 6.32
C ILE A 401 39.47 -2.98 6.06
N LEU A 402 38.98 -2.01 5.29
CA LEU A 402 39.63 -0.74 5.04
C LEU A 402 38.80 0.37 5.69
N HIS A 403 39.40 1.08 6.62
CA HIS A 403 38.86 2.32 7.15
C HIS A 403 39.58 3.48 6.48
N THR A 404 38.82 4.31 5.77
CA THR A 404 39.29 5.55 5.13
C THR A 404 38.76 6.73 5.93
N SER A 405 39.66 7.54 6.50
CA SER A 405 39.29 8.79 7.16
C SER A 405 39.91 9.97 6.42
N PHE A 406 39.26 11.14 6.48
CA PHE A 406 39.75 12.34 5.83
C PHE A 406 39.96 13.42 6.88
N SER A 407 41.22 13.80 7.12
CA SER A 407 41.57 14.85 8.07
C SER A 407 42.68 15.73 7.52
N GLY A 408 42.56 17.04 7.71
CA GLY A 408 43.58 18.00 7.28
C GLY A 408 43.81 18.08 5.77
N GLY A 409 42.87 17.62 4.94
CA GLY A 409 42.99 17.61 3.49
C GLY A 409 43.62 16.35 2.90
N PHE A 410 43.92 15.34 3.73
CA PHE A 410 44.51 14.07 3.31
C PHE A 410 43.63 12.90 3.71
N TYR A 411 43.69 11.83 2.91
CA TYR A 411 43.09 10.54 3.25
C TYR A 411 44.06 9.75 4.11
N HIS A 412 43.55 9.15 5.16
CA HIS A 412 44.25 8.27 6.08
C HIS A 412 43.61 6.89 5.95
N TYR A 413 44.40 5.93 5.50
CA TYR A 413 43.95 4.55 5.30
C TYR A 413 44.46 3.67 6.45
N ARG A 414 43.55 2.90 7.04
CA ARG A 414 43.87 1.83 8.01
C ARG A 414 43.29 0.52 7.54
N LEU A 415 44.13 -0.51 7.54
CA LEU A 415 43.78 -1.81 6.99
C LEU A 415 43.78 -2.84 8.13
N HIS A 416 42.66 -3.52 8.30
CA HIS A 416 42.51 -4.58 9.30
C HIS A 416 42.27 -5.89 8.55
N SER A 417 42.93 -6.95 8.99
CA SER A 417 42.57 -8.31 8.59
C SER A 417 41.94 -9.01 9.77
N TRP A 418 40.75 -9.55 9.58
CA TRP A 418 40.08 -10.36 10.60
C TRP A 418 40.03 -11.80 10.13
N VAL A 419 40.56 -12.73 10.92
CA VAL A 419 40.63 -14.15 10.56
C VAL A 419 39.88 -14.96 11.60
N GLY A 420 38.82 -15.65 11.15
CA GLY A 420 38.04 -16.52 12.02
C GLY A 420 38.84 -17.75 12.49
N PRO A 421 38.58 -18.25 13.71
CA PRO A 421 39.33 -19.37 14.30
C PRO A 421 39.15 -20.70 13.54
N GLU A 422 38.02 -20.88 12.85
CA GLU A 422 37.68 -22.09 12.08
C GLU A 422 37.94 -21.91 10.57
N CYS A 423 38.62 -20.83 10.18
CA CYS A 423 38.93 -20.53 8.79
C CYS A 423 39.92 -21.55 8.18
N SER A 424 39.69 -21.95 6.93
CA SER A 424 40.57 -22.88 6.20
C SER A 424 41.96 -22.28 5.95
N GLU A 425 42.98 -23.13 5.92
CA GLU A 425 44.37 -22.68 5.68
C GLU A 425 44.54 -22.05 4.29
N GLU A 426 43.77 -22.52 3.30
CA GLU A 426 43.72 -21.94 1.96
C GLU A 426 43.19 -20.51 1.98
N MET A 427 42.11 -20.25 2.73
CA MET A 427 41.52 -18.91 2.84
C MET A 427 42.39 -17.95 3.65
N LYS A 428 43.06 -18.43 4.70
CA LYS A 428 44.06 -17.63 5.44
C LYS A 428 45.19 -17.19 4.52
N LYS A 429 45.74 -18.11 3.72
CA LYS A 429 46.79 -17.80 2.75
C LYS A 429 46.32 -16.81 1.69
N GLN A 430 45.08 -16.95 1.21
CA GLN A 430 44.48 -15.97 0.30
C GLN A 430 44.32 -14.61 0.96
N ALA A 431 43.91 -14.54 2.24
CA ALA A 431 43.81 -13.30 2.99
C ALA A 431 45.15 -12.57 3.05
N GLU A 432 46.22 -13.29 3.38
CA GLU A 432 47.57 -12.74 3.45
C GLU A 432 48.10 -12.27 2.09
N GLU A 433 47.84 -13.03 1.02
CA GLU A 433 48.24 -12.65 -0.33
C GLU A 433 47.53 -11.36 -0.77
N ARG A 434 46.22 -11.26 -0.50
CA ARG A 434 45.43 -10.06 -0.83
C ARG A 434 45.76 -8.86 0.04
N LEU A 435 46.08 -9.08 1.31
CA LEU A 435 46.56 -8.03 2.20
C LEU A 435 47.88 -7.44 1.67
N LYS A 436 48.81 -8.28 1.23
CA LYS A 436 50.07 -7.86 0.59
C LYS A 436 49.86 -7.17 -0.76
N GLU A 437 48.89 -7.62 -1.55
CA GLU A 437 48.51 -6.95 -2.80
C GLU A 437 47.93 -5.55 -2.55
N LEU A 438 47.11 -5.36 -1.51
CA LEU A 438 46.57 -4.06 -1.12
C LEU A 438 47.65 -3.14 -0.55
N GLU A 439 48.55 -3.68 0.27
CA GLU A 439 49.72 -2.97 0.79
C GLU A 439 50.64 -2.47 -0.33
N THR A 440 50.83 -3.28 -1.39
CA THR A 440 51.70 -2.92 -2.53
C THR A 440 50.99 -2.11 -3.62
N GLY A 441 49.66 -2.23 -3.74
CA GLY A 441 48.83 -1.55 -4.72
C GLY A 441 48.34 -0.16 -4.29
N LEU A 442 48.17 0.06 -2.99
CA LEU A 442 48.01 1.41 -2.43
C LEU A 442 49.33 2.16 -2.60
N ILE A 443 49.26 3.38 -3.15
CA ILE A 443 50.43 4.24 -3.29
C ILE A 443 50.94 4.53 -1.86
N MET A 444 52.02 3.85 -1.49
CA MET A 444 52.65 3.86 -0.17
C MET A 444 53.20 5.25 0.20
N ASP A 445 52.33 6.16 0.61
CA ASP A 445 52.65 7.28 1.50
C ASP A 445 51.46 7.64 2.44
N ASP A 446 50.24 7.09 2.24
CA ASP A 446 49.02 7.43 3.03
C ASP A 446 48.43 6.25 3.88
N LEU A 447 49.06 5.06 3.87
CA LEU A 447 48.67 3.92 4.72
C LEU A 447 49.29 4.08 6.12
N GLU A 448 48.46 4.29 7.14
CA GLU A 448 48.95 4.57 8.49
C GLU A 448 49.35 3.31 9.26
N THR A 449 48.52 2.25 9.20
CA THR A 449 48.73 1.03 9.99
C THR A 449 47.99 -0.17 9.37
N ILE A 450 48.58 -1.36 9.52
CA ILE A 450 47.94 -2.65 9.27
C ILE A 450 47.81 -3.38 10.60
N THR A 451 46.60 -3.81 10.97
CA THR A 451 46.39 -4.65 12.16
C THR A 451 45.79 -6.01 11.79
N HIS A 452 46.14 -7.02 12.59
CA HIS A 452 45.58 -8.35 12.52
C HIS A 452 44.66 -8.54 13.72
N GLU A 453 43.38 -8.74 13.45
CA GLU A 453 42.31 -8.85 14.42
C GLU A 453 41.85 -10.32 14.49
N TYR A 454 41.59 -10.80 15.70
CA TYR A 454 41.17 -12.18 15.97
C TYR A 454 39.94 -12.17 16.87
N LYS A 455 39.10 -13.20 16.73
CA LYS A 455 37.90 -13.39 17.57
C LYS A 455 38.25 -13.21 19.05
N ASP A 456 37.49 -12.35 19.73
CA ASP A 456 37.58 -12.03 21.16
C ASP A 456 38.85 -11.26 21.59
N GLU A 457 39.79 -11.03 20.68
CA GLU A 457 41.04 -10.28 20.91
C GLU A 457 41.15 -9.01 20.04
N GLU A 458 40.04 -8.54 19.46
CA GLU A 458 40.05 -7.35 18.61
C GLU A 458 40.47 -6.09 19.36
N SER A 459 41.18 -5.21 18.65
CA SER A 459 41.58 -3.90 19.15
C SER A 459 40.36 -3.02 19.48
N ASP A 460 40.48 -2.18 20.50
CA ASP A 460 39.41 -1.24 20.88
C ASP A 460 39.09 -0.25 19.75
N GLU A 461 40.07 0.08 18.90
CA GLU A 461 39.88 0.90 17.70
C GLU A 461 39.05 0.16 16.64
N PHE A 462 39.32 -1.13 16.39
CA PHE A 462 38.51 -1.94 15.48
C PHE A 462 37.08 -2.10 15.97
N ARG A 463 36.89 -2.31 17.28
CA ARG A 463 35.56 -2.38 17.91
C ARG A 463 34.79 -1.07 17.76
N ALA A 464 35.48 0.08 17.81
CA ALA A 464 34.86 1.39 17.66
C ALA A 464 34.29 1.68 16.26
N TYR A 465 34.64 0.89 15.24
CA TYR A 465 34.06 1.03 13.90
C TYR A 465 32.61 0.55 13.79
N PHE A 466 32.13 -0.20 14.79
CA PHE A 466 30.81 -0.80 14.77
C PHE A 466 29.91 -0.19 15.86
N ASP A 467 28.74 0.32 15.47
CA ASP A 467 27.74 0.88 16.40
C ASP A 467 27.15 -0.17 17.37
N ARG A 468 27.38 -1.45 17.10
CA ARG A 468 26.93 -2.60 17.89
C ARG A 468 28.11 -3.53 18.19
N PRO A 469 28.05 -4.31 19.28
CA PRO A 469 29.04 -5.35 19.54
C PRO A 469 29.15 -6.32 18.36
N ILE A 470 30.38 -6.76 18.09
CA ILE A 470 30.69 -7.68 17.01
C ILE A 470 29.96 -9.01 17.24
N GLU A 471 29.24 -9.49 16.22
CA GLU A 471 28.57 -10.79 16.24
C GLU A 471 29.43 -11.84 15.53
N TYR A 472 29.80 -12.91 16.25
CA TYR A 472 30.44 -14.07 15.65
C TYR A 472 29.39 -15.05 15.16
N VAL A 473 29.40 -15.29 13.85
CA VAL A 473 28.50 -16.25 13.23
C VAL A 473 29.23 -17.59 13.18
N GLU A 474 28.86 -18.48 14.10
CA GLU A 474 29.27 -19.88 14.06
C GLU A 474 28.47 -20.61 12.98
N SER A 475 29.17 -21.39 12.16
CA SER A 475 28.52 -22.21 11.15
C SER A 475 27.70 -23.28 11.86
N VAL A 476 26.41 -23.36 11.53
CA VAL A 476 25.67 -24.57 11.89
C VAL A 476 26.29 -25.67 11.05
N THR A 477 27.08 -26.55 11.67
CA THR A 477 27.61 -27.75 11.00
C THR A 477 26.42 -28.60 10.56
N LEU A 478 25.90 -28.31 9.37
CA LEU A 478 25.18 -29.29 8.58
C LEU A 478 26.23 -30.35 8.31
N LYS A 479 26.06 -31.53 8.95
CA LYS A 479 26.79 -32.73 8.57
C LYS A 479 26.94 -32.72 7.06
N ALA A 480 28.16 -32.93 6.56
CA ALA A 480 28.47 -33.14 5.15
C ALA A 480 27.46 -34.15 4.57
N THR A 481 26.38 -33.60 4.03
CA THR A 481 25.34 -34.29 3.32
C THR A 481 25.55 -33.78 1.92
N THR A 482 25.95 -34.69 1.05
CA THR A 482 25.91 -34.62 -0.41
C THR A 482 24.91 -33.60 -0.96
N GLY A 483 25.36 -32.38 -1.27
CA GLY A 483 24.46 -31.31 -1.74
C GLY A 483 23.25 -31.08 -0.83
N PRO A 484 22.34 -30.18 -1.17
CA PRO A 484 21.05 -30.17 -0.50
C PRO A 484 20.36 -31.51 -0.84
N ASN A 485 20.01 -32.30 0.17
CA ASN A 485 19.08 -33.41 -0.02
C ASN A 485 17.72 -32.81 -0.43
N TYR A 486 17.54 -32.62 -1.74
CA TYR A 486 16.40 -32.01 -2.39
C TYR A 486 15.17 -32.94 -2.51
N LEU A 487 15.06 -33.96 -1.66
CA LEU A 487 14.07 -35.04 -1.82
C LEU A 487 12.78 -34.84 -1.01
N ASP A 488 12.74 -33.93 -0.02
CA ASP A 488 11.58 -33.80 0.85
C ASP A 488 10.55 -32.81 0.29
N LYS A 489 9.43 -33.36 -0.17
CA LYS A 489 8.25 -32.60 -0.59
C LYS A 489 7.54 -32.06 0.64
N SER A 490 7.09 -30.81 0.59
CA SER A 490 6.24 -30.22 1.64
C SER A 490 4.96 -29.71 1.02
N MET A 491 3.81 -29.98 1.62
CA MET A 491 2.54 -29.45 1.17
C MET A 491 1.89 -28.61 2.28
N TYR A 492 1.22 -27.54 1.89
CA TYR A 492 0.56 -26.61 2.79
C TYR A 492 -0.89 -26.42 2.34
N ARG A 493 -1.82 -26.60 3.27
CA ARG A 493 -3.24 -26.28 3.08
C ARG A 493 -3.49 -24.85 3.57
N ILE A 494 -4.11 -24.04 2.74
CA ILE A 494 -4.38 -22.63 3.00
C ILE A 494 -5.89 -22.46 3.02
N LYS A 495 -6.41 -22.13 4.19
CA LYS A 495 -7.85 -22.10 4.45
C LYS A 495 -8.23 -20.97 5.40
N GLY A 496 -9.36 -20.34 5.15
CA GLY A 496 -10.02 -19.41 6.06
C GLY A 496 -10.79 -18.31 5.36
N ARG A 497 -11.60 -17.59 6.13
CA ARG A 497 -12.48 -16.50 5.71
C ARG A 497 -11.92 -15.14 6.06
N ASN A 498 -11.59 -14.92 7.33
CA ASN A 498 -11.18 -13.63 7.89
C ASN A 498 -9.70 -13.62 8.23
N LEU A 499 -9.23 -14.73 8.81
CA LEU A 499 -7.84 -14.96 9.18
C LEU A 499 -7.42 -16.25 8.50
N VAL A 500 -7.26 -16.18 7.17
CA VAL A 500 -6.74 -17.30 6.36
C VAL A 500 -5.46 -17.81 7.02
N ARG A 501 -5.32 -19.12 7.26
CA ARG A 501 -4.10 -19.71 7.83
C ARG A 501 -3.44 -20.70 6.88
N CYS A 502 -2.12 -20.79 6.97
CA CYS A 502 -1.35 -21.85 6.34
C CYS A 502 -1.11 -22.99 7.35
N LYS A 503 -1.45 -24.23 6.98
CA LYS A 503 -1.17 -25.44 7.76
C LYS A 503 -0.35 -26.41 6.93
N ARG A 504 0.81 -26.86 7.43
CA ARG A 504 1.55 -27.96 6.79
C ARG A 504 0.76 -29.27 6.84
N VAL A 505 0.71 -29.99 5.72
CA VAL A 505 0.02 -31.27 5.56
C VAL A 505 0.92 -32.26 4.80
N ASP A 506 0.72 -33.56 5.03
CA ASP A 506 1.46 -34.60 4.29
C ASP A 506 1.18 -34.47 2.77
N PRO A 507 2.20 -34.41 1.88
CA PRO A 507 2.05 -34.28 0.43
C PRO A 507 1.41 -35.52 -0.22
N ARG A 508 0.13 -35.72 0.02
CA ARG A 508 -0.67 -36.84 -0.48
C ARG A 508 -1.96 -36.35 -1.14
N PRO A 509 -2.42 -36.97 -2.24
CA PRO A 509 -3.68 -36.60 -2.91
C PRO A 509 -4.90 -36.60 -2.00
N GLU A 510 -4.92 -37.46 -0.98
CA GLU A 510 -6.03 -37.60 -0.03
C GLU A 510 -6.24 -36.32 0.81
N ASN A 511 -5.22 -35.47 0.92
CA ASN A 511 -5.32 -34.18 1.61
C ASN A 511 -5.86 -33.06 0.70
N LEU A 512 -5.95 -33.27 -0.62
CA LEU A 512 -6.50 -32.29 -1.56
C LEU A 512 -8.03 -32.29 -1.52
N ASN A 513 -8.61 -31.09 -1.59
CA ASN A 513 -10.04 -30.89 -1.78
C ASN A 513 -10.31 -29.72 -2.74
N SER A 514 -11.47 -29.72 -3.38
CA SER A 514 -11.86 -28.66 -4.31
C SER A 514 -12.30 -27.35 -3.63
N GLY A 515 -12.31 -27.30 -2.29
CA GLY A 515 -12.79 -26.17 -1.49
C GLY A 515 -11.71 -25.21 -1.01
N ASP A 516 -10.45 -25.62 -0.94
CA ASP A 516 -9.34 -24.84 -0.38
C ASP A 516 -8.20 -24.65 -1.39
N VAL A 517 -7.15 -23.92 -0.98
CA VAL A 517 -5.93 -23.74 -1.77
C VAL A 517 -4.80 -24.56 -1.15
N PHE A 518 -3.94 -25.13 -2.00
CA PHE A 518 -2.80 -25.92 -1.59
C PHE A 518 -1.53 -25.40 -2.24
N ILE A 519 -0.43 -25.40 -1.48
CA ILE A 519 0.91 -25.16 -2.04
C ILE A 519 1.73 -26.43 -1.86
N LEU A 520 2.23 -26.97 -2.96
CA LEU A 520 3.22 -28.04 -2.97
C LEU A 520 4.59 -27.43 -3.25
N GLU A 521 5.46 -27.51 -2.27
CA GLU A 521 6.87 -27.15 -2.37
C GLU A 521 7.68 -28.40 -2.69
N ASP A 522 8.26 -28.41 -3.89
CA ASP A 522 9.26 -29.35 -4.36
C ASP A 522 10.58 -28.58 -4.55
N SER A 523 11.71 -29.27 -4.54
CA SER A 523 13.02 -28.65 -4.73
C SER A 523 13.24 -28.02 -6.09
N PHE A 524 12.39 -28.36 -7.06
CA PHE A 524 12.45 -27.90 -8.44
C PHE A 524 11.33 -26.91 -8.79
N GLY A 525 10.37 -26.67 -7.89
CA GLY A 525 9.23 -25.81 -8.18
C GLY A 525 8.26 -25.68 -7.01
N ILE A 526 7.56 -24.55 -6.96
CA ILE A 526 6.48 -24.28 -6.02
C ILE A 526 5.19 -24.29 -6.83
N TYR A 527 4.21 -25.09 -6.41
CA TYR A 527 2.96 -25.27 -7.15
C TYR A 527 1.79 -24.84 -6.27
N GLN A 528 1.10 -23.78 -6.66
CA GLN A 528 -0.14 -23.34 -6.05
C GLN A 528 -1.32 -23.97 -6.79
N PHE A 529 -2.00 -24.91 -6.13
CA PHE A 529 -3.21 -25.54 -6.59
C PHE A 529 -4.44 -24.88 -5.96
N ASN A 530 -5.24 -24.21 -6.78
CA ASN A 530 -6.47 -23.56 -6.36
C ASN A 530 -7.66 -24.49 -6.60
N GLY A 531 -8.31 -24.93 -5.52
CA GLY A 531 -9.56 -25.68 -5.62
C GLY A 531 -10.66 -24.86 -6.29
N ARG A 532 -11.56 -25.53 -7.01
CA ARG A 532 -12.63 -24.91 -7.80
C ARG A 532 -13.55 -23.97 -6.99
N LYS A 533 -13.73 -24.25 -5.70
CA LYS A 533 -14.56 -23.49 -4.75
C LYS A 533 -13.76 -22.69 -3.73
N SER A 534 -12.42 -22.66 -3.84
CA SER A 534 -11.56 -21.82 -2.99
C SER A 534 -11.89 -20.34 -3.11
N ASN A 535 -11.70 -19.61 -2.01
CA ASN A 535 -12.07 -18.20 -1.92
C ASN A 535 -10.92 -17.25 -2.29
N LYS A 536 -11.24 -15.95 -2.51
CA LYS A 536 -10.26 -14.94 -2.96
C LYS A 536 -9.13 -14.69 -1.97
N MET A 537 -9.45 -14.68 -0.68
CA MET A 537 -8.48 -14.42 0.38
C MET A 537 -7.47 -15.56 0.49
N GLU A 538 -7.94 -16.80 0.35
CA GLU A 538 -7.10 -18.00 0.32
C GLU A 538 -6.12 -17.98 -0.86
N ARG A 539 -6.61 -17.68 -2.07
CA ARG A 539 -5.74 -17.62 -3.26
C ARG A 539 -4.71 -16.49 -3.18
N GLY A 540 -5.12 -15.32 -2.68
CA GLY A 540 -4.22 -14.18 -2.46
C GLY A 540 -3.14 -14.51 -1.45
N LYS A 541 -3.51 -15.05 -0.29
CA LYS A 541 -2.53 -15.46 0.74
C LYS A 541 -1.62 -16.57 0.25
N ALA A 542 -2.14 -17.53 -0.52
CA ALA A 542 -1.34 -18.59 -1.10
C ALA A 542 -0.28 -18.06 -2.07
N LEU A 543 -0.64 -17.07 -2.88
CA LEU A 543 0.28 -16.43 -3.79
C LEU A 543 1.39 -15.69 -3.03
N ASP A 544 1.03 -14.88 -2.03
CA ASP A 544 2.00 -14.19 -1.17
C ASP A 544 2.96 -15.18 -0.51
N PHE A 545 2.42 -16.27 0.02
CA PHE A 545 3.21 -17.34 0.63
C PHE A 545 4.11 -18.05 -0.38
N GLY A 546 3.62 -18.34 -1.59
CA GLY A 546 4.41 -18.95 -2.66
C GLY A 546 5.56 -18.06 -3.13
N VAL A 547 5.34 -16.75 -3.24
CA VAL A 547 6.40 -15.76 -3.52
C VAL A 547 7.42 -15.73 -2.40
N GLN A 548 6.99 -15.79 -1.15
CA GLN A 548 7.89 -15.78 -0.01
C GLN A 548 8.73 -17.06 0.08
N LEU A 549 8.15 -18.23 -0.16
CA LEU A 549 8.90 -19.49 -0.31
C LEU A 549 9.92 -19.39 -1.45
N ARG A 550 9.54 -18.78 -2.58
CA ARG A 550 10.47 -18.54 -3.68
C ARG A 550 11.65 -17.66 -3.25
N ILE A 551 11.41 -16.62 -2.46
CA ILE A 551 12.45 -15.75 -1.91
C ILE A 551 13.37 -16.54 -0.96
N GLU A 552 12.80 -17.35 -0.07
CA GLU A 552 13.54 -18.24 0.84
C GLU A 552 14.41 -19.25 0.06
N ARG A 553 13.98 -19.64 -1.15
CA ARG A 553 14.75 -20.47 -2.11
C ARG A 553 15.66 -19.68 -3.06
N ASN A 554 16.04 -18.45 -2.70
CA ASN A 554 16.91 -17.56 -3.47
C ASN A 554 16.42 -17.28 -4.91
N ALA A 555 15.10 -17.27 -5.12
CA ALA A 555 14.47 -17.06 -6.42
C ALA A 555 14.86 -18.08 -7.51
N ARG A 556 15.48 -19.22 -7.13
CA ARG A 556 15.96 -20.26 -8.07
C ARG A 556 14.84 -21.12 -8.65
N VAL A 557 13.70 -21.17 -7.96
CA VAL A 557 12.53 -21.96 -8.35
C VAL A 557 11.42 -21.05 -8.87
N ARG A 558 10.54 -21.59 -9.72
CA ARG A 558 9.36 -20.89 -10.23
C ARG A 558 8.13 -21.27 -9.41
N VAL A 559 7.19 -20.31 -9.33
CA VAL A 559 5.85 -20.53 -8.80
C VAL A 559 4.93 -20.87 -9.98
N HIS A 560 4.23 -21.99 -9.90
CA HIS A 560 3.26 -22.47 -10.88
C HIS A 560 1.86 -22.36 -10.29
N ILE A 561 0.98 -21.57 -10.91
CA ILE A 561 -0.40 -21.41 -10.45
C ILE A 561 -1.30 -22.30 -11.29
N ILE A 562 -2.14 -23.08 -10.63
CA ILE A 562 -3.00 -24.11 -11.21
C ILE A 562 -4.41 -23.92 -10.69
N ASP A 563 -5.37 -23.70 -11.59
CA ASP A 563 -6.79 -23.68 -11.24
C ASP A 563 -7.43 -25.02 -11.60
N GLU A 564 -8.13 -25.64 -10.63
CA GLU A 564 -8.79 -26.92 -10.82
C GLU A 564 -9.79 -26.89 -11.99
N GLY A 565 -9.51 -27.71 -13.01
CA GLY A 565 -10.35 -27.85 -14.20
C GLY A 565 -10.20 -26.72 -15.22
N ASN A 566 -9.16 -25.87 -15.12
CA ASN A 566 -8.81 -24.89 -16.14
C ASN A 566 -7.93 -25.53 -17.24
N PRO A 567 -8.40 -25.62 -18.50
CA PRO A 567 -7.62 -26.19 -19.60
C PRO A 567 -6.31 -25.44 -19.91
N GLN A 568 -6.25 -24.14 -19.60
CA GLN A 568 -5.04 -23.33 -19.87
C GLN A 568 -3.87 -23.71 -18.96
N CYS A 569 -4.14 -24.33 -17.81
CA CYS A 569 -3.15 -24.75 -16.82
C CYS A 569 -2.81 -26.24 -16.93
N GLU A 570 -3.23 -26.95 -17.99
CA GLU A 570 -3.11 -28.41 -18.11
C GLU A 570 -1.65 -28.88 -17.98
N HIS A 571 -0.70 -28.12 -18.54
CA HIS A 571 0.73 -28.43 -18.46
C HIS A 571 1.29 -28.29 -17.03
N GLU A 572 0.96 -27.20 -16.34
CA GLU A 572 1.34 -26.95 -14.96
C GLU A 572 0.68 -27.94 -14.00
N ASN A 573 -0.59 -28.27 -14.24
CA ASN A 573 -1.36 -29.26 -13.49
C ASN A 573 -0.72 -30.66 -13.61
N ASN A 574 -0.32 -31.04 -14.82
CA ASN A 574 0.42 -32.28 -15.09
C ASN A 574 1.76 -32.35 -14.35
N LYS A 575 2.47 -31.22 -14.22
CA LYS A 575 3.70 -31.13 -13.41
C LYS A 575 3.42 -31.22 -11.91
N PHE A 576 2.35 -30.60 -11.43
CA PHE A 576 1.93 -30.69 -10.03
C PHE A 576 1.61 -32.14 -9.62
N TRP A 577 0.82 -32.86 -10.42
CA TRP A 577 0.50 -34.26 -10.13
C TRP A 577 1.73 -35.16 -10.20
N ALA A 578 2.65 -34.90 -11.14
CA ALA A 578 3.93 -35.58 -11.17
C ALA A 578 4.77 -35.28 -9.92
N ALA A 579 4.88 -34.01 -9.51
CA ALA A 579 5.60 -33.61 -8.29
C ALA A 579 4.98 -34.24 -7.03
N LEU A 580 3.66 -34.35 -6.97
CA LEU A 580 2.96 -34.93 -5.83
C LEU A 580 3.14 -36.45 -5.76
N ARG A 581 3.15 -37.16 -6.90
CA ARG A 581 3.08 -38.63 -6.95
C ARG A 581 4.41 -39.33 -7.24
N LEU A 582 5.33 -38.67 -7.91
CA LEU A 582 6.55 -39.28 -8.42
C LEU A 582 7.76 -38.70 -7.71
N ASP A 583 8.72 -39.56 -7.39
CA ASP A 583 10.00 -39.13 -6.87
C ASP A 583 10.93 -38.71 -8.01
N ARG A 584 11.97 -37.95 -7.68
CA ARG A 584 12.98 -37.50 -8.64
C ARG A 584 14.29 -38.23 -8.44
N ASN A 585 15.02 -38.44 -9.52
CA ASN A 585 16.40 -38.92 -9.47
C ASN A 585 17.38 -37.77 -9.13
N ALA A 586 18.67 -38.09 -8.99
CA ALA A 586 19.73 -37.12 -8.69
C ALA A 586 19.87 -36.01 -9.76
N ASP A 587 19.43 -36.28 -10.99
CA ASP A 587 19.45 -35.34 -12.11
C ASP A 587 18.18 -34.46 -12.17
N GLY A 588 17.24 -34.64 -11.24
CA GLY A 588 15.99 -33.88 -11.17
C GLY A 588 14.87 -34.37 -12.10
N GLU A 589 15.05 -35.49 -12.78
CA GLU A 589 13.99 -36.10 -13.60
C GLU A 589 13.04 -36.96 -12.76
N PHE A 590 11.76 -36.97 -13.12
CA PHE A 590 10.77 -37.85 -12.48
C PHE A 590 11.05 -39.32 -12.79
N ILE A 591 11.03 -40.15 -11.74
CA ILE A 591 11.12 -41.59 -11.82
C ILE A 591 9.71 -42.11 -12.13
N LEU A 592 9.52 -42.62 -13.35
CA LEU A 592 8.26 -43.22 -13.77
C LEU A 592 8.16 -44.67 -13.27
N PRO A 593 6.98 -45.14 -12.79
CA PRO A 593 6.75 -46.55 -12.50
C PRO A 593 6.89 -47.40 -13.77
N ASP A 594 7.38 -48.64 -13.63
CA ASP A 594 7.59 -49.56 -14.75
C ASP A 594 6.32 -49.72 -15.61
N GLY A 595 6.43 -49.47 -16.92
CA GLY A 595 5.34 -49.58 -17.91
C GLY A 595 4.77 -48.26 -18.43
N HIS A 596 5.25 -47.10 -17.97
CA HIS A 596 4.88 -45.78 -18.50
C HIS A 596 6.01 -45.19 -19.38
N GLU A 597 5.79 -45.06 -20.69
CA GLU A 597 6.76 -44.44 -21.61
C GLU A 597 6.68 -42.89 -21.56
N LYS A 598 7.83 -42.21 -21.63
CA LYS A 598 7.90 -40.75 -21.80
C LYS A 598 7.22 -40.37 -23.14
N SER A 599 6.15 -39.59 -23.11
CA SER A 599 5.57 -39.03 -24.34
C SER A 599 6.61 -38.13 -25.03
N GLY A 600 6.77 -38.22 -26.34
CA GLY A 600 7.78 -37.48 -27.11
C GLY A 600 7.55 -35.96 -27.19
N ALA A 601 6.55 -35.42 -26.48
CA ALA A 601 6.30 -33.98 -26.42
C ALA A 601 7.17 -33.34 -25.33
N VAL A 602 7.93 -32.29 -25.71
CA VAL A 602 8.80 -31.55 -24.79
C VAL A 602 7.95 -30.93 -23.68
N GLY A 603 8.11 -31.47 -22.47
CA GLY A 603 7.47 -30.99 -21.24
C GLY A 603 6.18 -31.71 -20.81
N ALA A 604 5.68 -32.69 -21.55
CA ALA A 604 4.51 -33.46 -21.15
C ALA A 604 4.89 -34.58 -20.17
N THR A 605 4.35 -34.56 -18.95
CA THR A 605 4.35 -35.74 -18.07
C THR A 605 3.29 -36.72 -18.58
N PRO A 606 3.60 -38.02 -18.68
CA PRO A 606 2.86 -38.90 -19.58
C PRO A 606 1.81 -39.78 -18.88
N THR A 607 0.84 -39.34 -18.05
CA THR A 607 0.24 -40.40 -17.20
C THR A 607 -1.18 -40.32 -16.61
N GLY A 608 -2.02 -39.30 -16.80
CA GLY A 608 -3.37 -39.36 -16.18
C GLY A 608 -3.32 -39.69 -14.67
N LEU A 609 -2.30 -39.16 -13.99
CA LEU A 609 -2.01 -39.39 -12.56
C LEU A 609 -3.03 -38.73 -11.63
N GLU A 610 -3.91 -37.92 -12.20
CA GLU A 610 -4.97 -37.23 -11.49
C GLU A 610 -5.85 -38.25 -10.77
N LEU A 611 -5.88 -38.14 -9.44
CA LEU A 611 -6.85 -38.87 -8.64
C LEU A 611 -8.05 -37.97 -8.38
N PRO A 612 -9.26 -38.55 -8.20
CA PRO A 612 -10.43 -37.77 -7.82
C PRO A 612 -10.13 -36.95 -6.57
N ILE A 613 -10.17 -35.64 -6.73
CA ILE A 613 -10.01 -34.69 -5.63
C ILE A 613 -11.26 -34.78 -4.75
N THR A 614 -11.09 -34.65 -3.45
CA THR A 614 -12.24 -34.70 -2.55
C THR A 614 -13.16 -33.49 -2.79
N PRO A 615 -14.49 -33.69 -2.77
CA PRO A 615 -15.42 -32.63 -3.11
C PRO A 615 -15.42 -31.53 -2.04
N PRO A 616 -15.81 -30.29 -2.39
CA PRO A 616 -15.62 -29.11 -1.55
C PRO A 616 -16.37 -29.18 -0.21
N GLU A 617 -17.43 -29.98 -0.10
CA GLU A 617 -18.17 -30.17 1.15
C GLU A 617 -17.30 -30.81 2.25
N LYS A 618 -16.30 -31.61 1.87
CA LYS A 618 -15.33 -32.18 2.82
C LYS A 618 -14.30 -31.18 3.32
N ALA A 619 -14.18 -30.01 2.68
CA ALA A 619 -13.28 -28.95 3.13
C ALA A 619 -13.73 -28.38 4.49
N GLY A 620 -15.02 -28.46 4.80
CA GLY A 620 -15.62 -27.89 6.01
C GLY A 620 -15.78 -26.37 5.94
N ASP A 621 -16.43 -25.80 6.95
CA ASP A 621 -16.61 -24.34 7.07
C ASP A 621 -15.28 -23.65 7.42
N ASP A 622 -15.01 -22.53 6.75
CA ASP A 622 -13.76 -21.78 6.89
C ASP A 622 -13.57 -21.22 8.31
N ILE A 623 -14.64 -20.72 8.94
CA ILE A 623 -14.57 -20.06 10.25
C ILE A 623 -14.42 -21.12 11.36
N GLU A 624 -15.19 -22.20 11.28
CA GLU A 624 -15.07 -23.31 12.23
C GLU A 624 -13.68 -23.94 12.16
N TRP A 625 -13.15 -24.12 10.95
CA TRP A 625 -11.80 -24.64 10.76
C TRP A 625 -10.73 -23.71 11.34
N GLU A 626 -10.84 -22.39 11.12
CA GLU A 626 -9.92 -21.39 11.71
C GLU A 626 -9.89 -21.50 13.24
N GLN A 627 -11.07 -21.54 13.87
CA GLN A 627 -11.18 -21.62 15.33
C GLN A 627 -10.63 -22.94 15.86
N GLN A 628 -10.97 -24.06 15.22
CA GLN A 628 -10.49 -25.37 15.62
C GLN A 628 -8.96 -25.46 15.49
N TYR A 629 -8.40 -24.94 14.39
CA TYR A 629 -6.97 -24.99 14.14
C TYR A 629 -6.19 -24.17 15.19
N VAL A 630 -6.62 -22.95 15.52
CA VAL A 630 -5.95 -22.15 16.55
C VAL A 630 -6.16 -22.74 17.95
N SER A 631 -7.35 -23.29 18.24
CA SER A 631 -7.65 -23.91 19.54
C SER A 631 -6.78 -25.14 19.83
N SER A 632 -6.21 -25.78 18.81
CA SER A 632 -5.28 -26.90 19.00
C SER A 632 -3.86 -26.45 19.30
N TRP A 633 -3.55 -25.15 19.19
CA TRP A 633 -2.20 -24.65 19.41
C TRP A 633 -1.85 -24.59 20.89
N LYS A 634 -0.60 -24.92 21.22
CA LYS A 634 -0.06 -24.81 22.57
C LYS A 634 1.21 -23.98 22.53
N MET A 635 1.39 -23.10 23.50
CA MET A 635 2.57 -22.27 23.61
C MET A 635 3.26 -22.51 24.95
N TYR A 636 4.56 -22.67 24.91
CA TYR A 636 5.43 -22.80 26.09
C TYR A 636 6.48 -21.71 26.04
N GLN A 637 6.85 -21.18 27.19
CA GLN A 637 7.93 -20.21 27.31
C GLN A 637 8.95 -20.67 28.34
N VAL A 638 10.22 -20.63 27.97
CA VAL A 638 11.33 -20.77 28.88
C VAL A 638 11.93 -19.39 29.10
N HIS A 639 11.77 -18.86 30.31
CA HIS A 639 12.26 -17.51 30.64
C HIS A 639 13.15 -17.53 31.88
N PRO A 640 14.07 -16.57 32.02
CA PRO A 640 14.84 -16.42 33.25
C PRO A 640 13.92 -15.98 34.39
N LYS A 641 14.20 -16.44 35.62
CA LYS A 641 13.48 -16.00 36.82
C LYS A 641 13.80 -14.55 37.22
N SER A 642 14.98 -14.08 36.87
CA SER A 642 15.46 -12.72 37.11
C SER A 642 16.36 -12.28 35.97
N ILE A 643 16.19 -11.05 35.50
CA ILE A 643 17.05 -10.44 34.48
C ILE A 643 18.10 -9.58 35.19
N PRO A 644 19.41 -9.79 34.93
CA PRO A 644 20.48 -8.95 35.47
C PRO A 644 20.36 -7.47 35.07
N GLU A 645 20.77 -6.55 35.96
CA GLU A 645 20.74 -5.10 35.69
C GLU A 645 21.65 -4.69 34.52
N ASP A 646 22.78 -5.38 34.34
CA ASP A 646 23.74 -5.16 33.25
C ASP A 646 23.27 -5.71 31.90
N LYS A 647 22.11 -6.39 31.87
CA LYS A 647 21.51 -7.00 30.67
C LYS A 647 22.46 -7.96 29.95
N MET A 648 23.38 -8.60 30.67
CA MET A 648 24.30 -9.58 30.09
C MET A 648 23.89 -11.01 30.48
N PRO A 649 23.77 -11.93 29.51
CA PRO A 649 23.37 -13.30 29.82
C PRO A 649 24.52 -14.05 30.54
N SER A 650 24.24 -14.58 31.73
CA SER A 650 25.13 -15.45 32.50
C SER A 650 24.65 -16.90 32.49
N GLU A 651 25.59 -17.87 32.46
CA GLU A 651 25.28 -19.31 32.44
C GLU A 651 24.57 -19.80 33.71
N ASP A 652 24.79 -19.14 34.85
CA ASP A 652 24.24 -19.52 36.16
C ASP A 652 22.78 -19.11 36.37
N MET A 653 22.17 -18.40 35.42
CA MET A 653 20.78 -17.97 35.55
C MET A 653 19.81 -19.14 35.73
N GLU A 654 18.89 -18.99 36.68
CA GLU A 654 17.76 -19.89 36.81
C GLU A 654 16.70 -19.60 35.74
N VAL A 655 16.24 -20.66 35.09
CA VAL A 655 15.25 -20.61 34.02
C VAL A 655 14.08 -21.50 34.41
N GLU A 656 12.88 -21.10 34.00
CA GLU A 656 11.66 -21.85 34.24
C GLU A 656 10.87 -22.02 32.94
N LEU A 657 10.19 -23.15 32.80
CA LEU A 657 9.31 -23.48 31.68
C LEU A 657 7.86 -23.30 32.14
N VAL A 658 7.11 -22.50 31.39
CA VAL A 658 5.73 -22.13 31.68
C VAL A 658 4.85 -22.38 30.46
N ASP A 659 3.68 -22.97 30.71
CA ASP A 659 2.63 -23.13 29.71
C ASP A 659 1.87 -21.81 29.58
N VAL A 660 1.81 -21.26 28.38
CA VAL A 660 1.19 -19.96 28.08
C VAL A 660 -0.10 -20.17 27.30
N GLU A 661 -1.18 -19.53 27.78
CA GLU A 661 -2.46 -19.58 27.11
C GLU A 661 -2.39 -18.88 25.74
N VAL A 662 -2.86 -19.57 24.70
CA VAL A 662 -2.94 -19.03 23.34
C VAL A 662 -4.29 -18.35 23.15
N PRO A 663 -4.34 -17.05 22.81
CA PRO A 663 -5.60 -16.38 22.50
C PRO A 663 -6.33 -17.02 21.32
N SER A 664 -7.65 -16.82 21.22
CA SER A 664 -8.48 -17.42 20.16
C SER A 664 -8.10 -17.03 18.74
N LYS A 665 -7.33 -15.94 18.55
CA LYS A 665 -6.81 -15.49 17.25
C LYS A 665 -5.33 -15.84 17.05
N GLY A 666 -4.70 -16.57 17.97
CA GLY A 666 -3.28 -16.87 17.98
C GLY A 666 -2.48 -15.95 18.91
N PRO A 667 -1.21 -16.28 19.17
CA PRO A 667 -0.32 -15.51 20.03
C PRO A 667 -0.03 -14.12 19.44
N THR A 668 0.33 -13.14 20.27
CA THR A 668 0.72 -11.80 19.82
C THR A 668 2.24 -11.65 19.73
N VAL A 669 2.72 -10.79 18.84
CA VAL A 669 4.17 -10.53 18.68
C VAL A 669 4.81 -10.08 20.00
N ASP A 670 4.09 -9.34 20.84
CA ASP A 670 4.57 -8.88 22.16
C ASP A 670 4.91 -10.04 23.14
N GLN A 671 4.41 -11.25 22.88
CA GLN A 671 4.75 -12.42 23.69
C GLN A 671 6.15 -12.96 23.36
N LEU A 672 6.81 -12.46 22.31
CA LEU A 672 8.19 -12.79 21.95
C LEU A 672 9.16 -11.80 22.62
N ASN A 673 9.78 -12.25 23.71
CA ASN A 673 10.77 -11.48 24.45
C ASN A 673 12.19 -11.96 24.15
N GLU A 674 13.13 -11.05 23.96
CA GLU A 674 14.53 -11.32 23.60
C GLU A 674 15.29 -12.22 24.60
N TRP A 675 14.80 -12.33 25.84
CA TRP A 675 15.38 -13.19 26.88
C TRP A 675 14.80 -14.60 26.92
N ASN A 676 13.68 -14.81 26.23
CA ASN A 676 12.90 -16.04 26.31
C ASN A 676 13.24 -17.00 25.18
N VAL A 677 12.97 -18.28 25.42
CA VAL A 677 12.84 -19.29 24.38
C VAL A 677 11.38 -19.69 24.31
N VAL A 678 10.78 -19.54 23.14
CA VAL A 678 9.35 -19.80 22.93
C VAL A 678 9.20 -21.07 22.11
N ILE A 679 8.35 -21.98 22.58
CA ILE A 679 7.97 -23.20 21.85
C ILE A 679 6.50 -23.06 21.48
N LEU A 680 6.22 -23.00 20.17
CA LEU A 680 4.86 -22.91 19.64
C LEU A 680 4.54 -24.20 18.89
N ASP A 681 3.58 -24.95 19.43
CA ASP A 681 3.09 -26.21 18.88
C ASP A 681 1.78 -25.96 18.11
N CYS A 682 1.84 -26.11 16.79
CA CYS A 682 0.74 -25.89 15.85
C CYS A 682 0.30 -27.19 15.14
N ASP A 683 0.22 -28.31 15.88
CA ASP A 683 -0.18 -29.64 15.41
C ASP A 683 0.86 -30.34 14.51
N THR A 684 0.98 -29.92 13.25
CA THR A 684 1.97 -30.46 12.28
C THR A 684 3.25 -29.65 12.20
N GLU A 685 3.35 -28.56 12.96
CA GLU A 685 4.46 -27.63 12.94
C GLU A 685 4.80 -27.24 14.37
N ILE A 686 6.04 -27.49 14.81
CA ILE A 686 6.52 -27.09 16.12
C ILE A 686 7.65 -26.09 15.90
N PHE A 687 7.49 -24.86 16.38
CA PHE A 687 8.51 -23.81 16.28
C PHE A 687 9.23 -23.63 17.61
N VAL A 688 10.55 -23.53 17.57
CA VAL A 688 11.37 -23.14 18.72
C VAL A 688 12.05 -21.82 18.41
N TRP A 689 11.50 -20.73 18.94
CA TRP A 689 12.03 -19.39 18.76
C TRP A 689 13.02 -19.04 19.89
N TYR A 690 14.19 -18.54 19.51
CA TYR A 690 15.26 -18.15 20.42
C TYR A 690 15.43 -16.64 20.43
N GLY A 691 15.18 -16.01 21.58
CA GLY A 691 15.55 -14.63 21.81
C GLY A 691 17.07 -14.46 21.86
N ASN A 692 17.55 -13.30 21.44
CA ASN A 692 18.99 -13.01 21.34
C ASN A 692 19.74 -13.14 22.68
N TYR A 693 19.09 -12.81 23.80
CA TYR A 693 19.62 -12.88 25.16
C TYR A 693 19.25 -14.17 25.91
N SER A 694 18.60 -15.13 25.26
CA SER A 694 18.30 -16.43 25.87
C SER A 694 19.57 -17.22 26.21
N THR A 695 19.64 -17.78 27.42
CA THR A 695 20.80 -18.57 27.89
C THR A 695 20.83 -19.96 27.28
N GLU A 696 22.00 -20.60 27.18
CA GLU A 696 22.12 -21.96 26.63
C GLU A 696 21.31 -23.00 27.44
N LYS A 697 21.15 -22.77 28.75
CA LYS A 697 20.26 -23.56 29.61
C LYS A 697 18.79 -23.44 29.19
N ALA A 698 18.30 -22.23 28.91
CA ALA A 698 16.95 -22.02 28.37
C ALA A 698 16.80 -22.65 26.98
N ARG A 699 17.77 -22.44 26.09
CA ARG A 699 17.78 -23.00 24.73
C ARG A 699 17.72 -24.53 24.75
N ARG A 700 18.52 -25.18 25.60
CA ARG A 700 18.51 -26.63 25.78
C ARG A 700 17.18 -27.15 26.31
N MET A 701 16.57 -26.46 27.27
CA MET A 701 15.26 -26.82 27.81
C MET A 701 14.18 -26.72 26.73
N GLY A 702 14.16 -25.65 25.94
CA GLY A 702 13.23 -25.48 24.83
C GLY A 702 13.41 -26.55 23.74
N ARG A 703 14.64 -26.90 23.38
CA ARG A 703 14.92 -28.00 22.44
C ARG A 703 14.40 -29.35 22.93
N ASN A 704 14.60 -29.64 24.21
CA ASN A 704 14.13 -30.89 24.80
C ASN A 704 12.60 -30.96 24.82
N LYS A 705 11.93 -29.85 25.15
CA LYS A 705 10.46 -29.81 25.12
C LYS A 705 9.90 -29.99 23.71
N ALA A 706 10.50 -29.33 22.71
CA ALA A 706 10.08 -29.50 21.33
C ALA A 706 10.30 -30.93 20.82
N LYS A 707 11.40 -31.58 21.24
CA LYS A 707 11.66 -32.98 20.94
C LYS A 707 10.60 -33.90 21.57
N GLU A 708 10.27 -33.70 22.84
CA GLU A 708 9.21 -34.42 23.55
C GLU A 708 7.87 -34.32 22.79
N LEU A 709 7.48 -33.10 22.40
CA LEU A 709 6.26 -32.85 21.63
C LEU A 709 6.26 -33.53 20.25
N SER A 710 7.42 -33.57 19.59
CA SER A 710 7.57 -34.23 18.28
C SER A 710 7.49 -35.75 18.33
N GLU A 711 7.84 -36.37 19.46
CA GLU A 711 7.83 -37.82 19.65
C GLU A 711 6.49 -38.36 20.19
N GLU A 712 5.48 -37.49 20.34
CA GLU A 712 4.14 -37.89 20.79
C GLU A 712 3.46 -38.85 19.79
N ALA A 713 2.93 -39.97 20.28
CA ALA A 713 2.46 -41.08 19.44
C ALA A 713 1.27 -40.77 18.50
N HIS A 714 0.61 -39.63 18.66
CA HIS A 714 -0.55 -39.22 17.85
C HIS A 714 -0.19 -38.19 16.77
N ARG A 715 1.09 -37.87 16.58
CA ARG A 715 1.55 -36.88 15.61
C ARG A 715 1.53 -37.40 14.18
N ASP A 716 1.24 -36.50 13.25
CA ASP A 716 1.34 -36.79 11.82
C ASP A 716 2.82 -36.99 11.43
N PRO A 717 3.17 -37.98 10.58
CA PRO A 717 4.54 -38.17 10.09
C PRO A 717 5.15 -36.92 9.43
N CYS A 718 4.34 -36.00 8.91
CA CYS A 718 4.82 -34.75 8.31
C CYS A 718 5.15 -33.65 9.34
N THR A 719 5.06 -33.96 10.64
CA THR A 719 5.33 -33.01 11.73
C THR A 719 6.80 -32.58 11.71
N VAL A 720 7.04 -31.27 11.65
CA VAL A 720 8.40 -30.70 11.59
C VAL A 720 8.68 -29.81 12.78
N VAL A 721 9.87 -29.96 13.37
CA VAL A 721 10.41 -29.04 14.37
C VAL A 721 11.32 -28.01 13.69
N THR A 722 10.90 -26.75 13.67
CA THR A 722 11.62 -25.65 13.05
C THR A 722 12.25 -24.77 14.12
N LYS A 723 13.58 -24.59 14.05
CA LYS A 723 14.29 -23.63 14.90
C LYS A 723 14.21 -22.25 14.26
N VAL A 724 13.89 -21.24 15.06
CA VAL A 724 13.75 -19.85 14.64
C VAL A 724 14.60 -18.99 15.56
N ARG A 725 15.44 -18.10 15.02
CA ARG A 725 16.16 -17.11 15.82
C ARG A 725 15.49 -15.75 15.65
N GLN A 726 15.53 -14.93 16.69
CA GLN A 726 15.05 -13.55 16.61
C GLN A 726 15.64 -12.83 15.39
N GLN A 727 14.81 -12.06 14.67
CA GLN A 727 15.13 -11.37 13.40
C GLN A 727 15.43 -12.28 12.20
N THR A 728 15.24 -13.59 12.34
CA THR A 728 15.33 -14.57 11.25
C THR A 728 14.03 -15.35 11.10
N GLU A 729 12.93 -14.78 11.59
CA GLU A 729 11.62 -15.40 11.56
C GLU A 729 11.16 -15.68 10.13
N THR A 730 10.86 -16.96 9.86
CA THR A 730 10.30 -17.40 8.57
C THR A 730 8.87 -16.92 8.42
N TYR A 731 8.37 -16.90 7.18
CA TYR A 731 6.97 -16.52 6.94
C TYR A 731 6.00 -17.41 7.71
N MET A 732 6.22 -18.73 7.68
CA MET A 732 5.39 -19.70 8.38
C MET A 732 5.34 -19.48 9.89
N PHE A 733 6.42 -18.96 10.48
CA PHE A 733 6.43 -18.58 11.89
C PHE A 733 5.66 -17.28 12.11
N LYS A 734 5.98 -16.22 11.36
CA LYS A 734 5.37 -14.89 11.50
C LYS A 734 3.85 -14.92 11.37
N GLU A 735 3.36 -15.75 10.44
CA GLU A 735 1.96 -15.92 10.11
C GLU A 735 1.12 -16.52 11.25
N LYS A 736 1.75 -17.16 12.26
CA LYS A 736 1.05 -17.65 13.47
C LYS A 736 0.77 -16.53 14.47
N PHE A 737 1.48 -15.40 14.39
CA PHE A 737 1.34 -14.32 15.37
C PHE A 737 0.43 -13.20 14.85
N VAL A 738 -0.28 -12.57 15.78
CA VAL A 738 -1.09 -11.38 15.56
C VAL A 738 -0.30 -10.14 15.98
N GLY A 739 -0.24 -9.14 15.13
CA GLY A 739 0.47 -7.88 15.40
C GLY A 739 1.37 -7.46 14.24
N SER A 740 1.99 -6.30 14.37
CA SER A 740 2.98 -5.83 13.40
C SER A 740 4.36 -6.36 13.78
N TRP A 741 5.06 -6.93 12.79
CA TRP A 741 6.46 -7.35 12.93
C TRP A 741 7.45 -6.19 12.74
N GLY A 742 6.98 -4.95 12.55
CA GLY A 742 7.84 -3.77 12.39
C GLY A 742 8.58 -3.69 11.05
N GLU A 743 8.35 -4.63 10.14
CA GLU A 743 9.02 -4.70 8.82
C GLU A 743 8.48 -3.69 7.80
N TYR A 744 7.34 -3.07 8.13
CA TYR A 744 6.66 -2.03 7.34
C TYR A 744 6.55 -0.71 8.12
N ALA A 745 7.63 -0.28 8.79
CA ALA A 745 7.75 1.13 9.16
C ALA A 745 8.01 1.93 7.88
N ASP A 746 6.99 2.67 7.45
CA ASP A 746 6.97 3.70 6.39
C ASP A 746 8.11 3.63 5.36
N PHE A 747 7.85 2.96 4.24
CA PHE A 747 8.55 3.28 3.00
C PHE A 747 8.15 4.70 2.59
N ASP A 748 8.92 5.67 3.05
CA ASP A 748 8.87 7.03 2.53
C ASP A 748 9.42 6.98 1.10
N PHE A 749 8.54 7.12 0.11
CA PHE A 749 8.86 7.14 -1.33
C PHE A 749 9.55 8.45 -1.74
N THR A 750 10.45 8.98 -0.91
CA THR A 750 11.27 10.13 -1.26
C THR A 750 12.43 9.66 -2.13
N GLU A 751 12.59 10.29 -3.30
CA GLU A 751 13.57 9.95 -4.35
C GLU A 751 15.04 9.93 -3.87
N GLU A 752 15.34 10.42 -2.66
CA GLU A 752 16.69 10.41 -2.09
C GLU A 752 17.18 9.02 -1.65
N HIS A 753 16.30 8.04 -1.44
CA HIS A 753 16.69 6.72 -0.92
C HIS A 753 16.94 5.64 -1.99
N ILE A 754 16.77 5.95 -3.28
CA ILE A 754 17.12 5.02 -4.36
C ILE A 754 18.57 5.26 -4.79
N ARG A 755 19.51 4.70 -4.03
CA ARG A 755 20.87 4.42 -4.52
C ARG A 755 21.28 3.00 -4.17
N GLY A 756 21.19 2.11 -5.16
CA GLY A 756 21.77 0.79 -5.10
C GLY A 756 21.44 -0.02 -6.36
N ASN A 757 22.46 -0.58 -7.01
CA ASN A 757 22.32 -1.54 -8.10
C ASN A 757 21.67 -2.83 -7.58
N ILE A 758 20.34 -2.84 -7.55
CA ILE A 758 19.55 -4.06 -7.62
C ILE A 758 19.64 -4.51 -9.07
N ALA A 759 20.15 -5.70 -9.33
CA ALA A 759 19.94 -6.33 -10.63
C ALA A 759 18.43 -6.35 -10.85
N ASN A 760 17.92 -5.72 -11.92
CA ASN A 760 16.51 -5.62 -12.29
C ASN A 760 15.79 -6.98 -12.14
N LEU A 761 15.33 -7.29 -10.93
CA LEU A 761 14.40 -8.37 -10.67
C LEU A 761 13.05 -7.66 -10.70
N VAL A 762 12.47 -7.61 -11.89
CA VAL A 762 11.08 -7.18 -12.06
C VAL A 762 10.26 -8.16 -11.23
N GLN A 763 9.75 -7.69 -10.10
CA GLN A 763 8.73 -8.39 -9.36
C GLN A 763 7.47 -8.23 -10.23
N GLU A 764 7.01 -9.31 -10.86
CA GLU A 764 5.75 -9.27 -11.60
C GLU A 764 4.64 -8.97 -10.58
N ASP A 765 4.00 -7.81 -10.70
CA ASP A 765 2.84 -7.46 -9.89
C ASP A 765 1.69 -8.40 -10.28
N VAL A 766 1.47 -9.42 -9.47
CA VAL A 766 0.41 -10.39 -9.74
C VAL A 766 -0.93 -9.75 -9.37
N ASN A 767 -1.67 -9.37 -10.40
CA ASN A 767 -3.01 -8.80 -10.26
C ASN A 767 -4.03 -9.90 -9.90
N ILE A 768 -4.40 -9.97 -8.63
CA ILE A 768 -5.36 -10.96 -8.08
C ILE A 768 -6.72 -10.88 -8.81
N ASP A 769 -7.14 -9.71 -9.29
CA ASP A 769 -8.41 -9.55 -10.03
C ASP A 769 -8.30 -10.08 -11.47
N CYS A 770 -7.09 -10.07 -12.06
CA CYS A 770 -6.79 -10.66 -13.36
C CYS A 770 -6.93 -12.19 -13.36
N MET A 771 -6.64 -12.85 -12.22
CA MET A 771 -6.81 -14.30 -12.07
C MET A 771 -8.27 -14.75 -12.18
N TYR A 772 -9.24 -13.89 -11.84
CA TYR A 772 -10.67 -14.23 -11.88
C TYR A 772 -11.38 -13.73 -13.13
N TYR A 773 -10.85 -12.68 -13.76
CA TYR A 773 -11.45 -12.06 -14.95
C TYR A 773 -10.39 -11.89 -16.05
N PRO A 774 -9.77 -12.98 -16.56
CA PRO A 774 -8.71 -12.88 -17.56
C PRO A 774 -9.16 -12.11 -18.81
N GLU A 775 -10.45 -12.21 -19.16
CA GLU A 775 -11.06 -11.50 -20.30
C GLU A 775 -11.37 -10.01 -20.05
N LYS A 776 -11.43 -9.55 -18.80
CA LYS A 776 -11.44 -8.10 -18.44
C LYS A 776 -10.07 -7.47 -18.71
N TYR A 777 -9.00 -8.22 -18.49
CA TYR A 777 -7.62 -7.74 -18.58
C TYR A 777 -6.93 -8.14 -19.90
N ALA A 778 -7.53 -9.00 -20.73
CA ALA A 778 -7.01 -9.39 -22.05
C ALA A 778 -6.80 -8.21 -23.02
N ASN A 779 -7.49 -7.09 -22.81
CA ASN A 779 -7.40 -5.87 -23.62
C ASN A 779 -6.47 -4.80 -23.04
N ALA A 780 -6.01 -4.98 -21.81
CA ALA A 780 -5.08 -4.07 -21.14
C ALA A 780 -3.70 -4.73 -21.16
N SER A 781 -2.96 -4.54 -22.25
CA SER A 781 -1.53 -4.85 -22.22
C SER A 781 -0.90 -4.07 -21.08
N GLU A 782 -0.17 -4.80 -20.25
CA GLU A 782 0.52 -4.35 -19.05
C GLU A 782 1.23 -3.00 -19.24
N ASP A 783 1.34 -2.25 -18.14
CA ASP A 783 2.32 -1.17 -17.97
C ASP A 783 1.95 0.25 -18.44
N ARG A 784 0.70 0.68 -18.24
CA ARG A 784 0.41 2.11 -18.12
C ARG A 784 -0.09 2.41 -16.72
N ALA A 785 0.80 2.90 -15.86
CA ALA A 785 0.42 3.73 -14.73
C ALA A 785 -0.67 4.69 -15.22
N LEU A 786 -1.84 4.70 -14.56
CA LEU A 786 -2.87 5.67 -14.86
C LEU A 786 -2.21 7.05 -14.83
N PRO A 787 -2.21 7.81 -15.94
CA PRO A 787 -1.47 9.04 -15.99
C PRO A 787 -2.01 9.99 -14.92
N PRO A 788 -1.13 10.72 -14.20
CA PRO A 788 -1.60 11.75 -13.29
C PRO A 788 -2.49 12.73 -14.08
N PRO A 789 -3.54 13.27 -13.44
CA PRO A 789 -4.54 14.08 -14.11
C PRO A 789 -3.90 15.19 -14.95
N ASN A 790 -4.42 15.40 -16.17
CA ASN A 790 -4.01 16.46 -17.11
C ASN A 790 -2.61 16.39 -17.74
N LYS A 791 -1.96 15.23 -17.85
CA LYS A 791 -0.71 15.12 -18.64
C LYS A 791 -0.78 14.31 -19.94
N ASP A 792 -1.77 13.43 -20.11
CA ASP A 792 -1.96 12.69 -21.35
C ASP A 792 -3.23 13.19 -22.06
N SER A 793 -3.08 13.79 -23.25
CA SER A 793 -4.17 14.42 -24.01
C SER A 793 -5.18 13.43 -24.61
N THR A 794 -5.01 12.15 -24.32
CA THR A 794 -5.77 11.03 -24.89
C THR A 794 -6.82 10.46 -23.92
N ILE A 795 -6.75 10.79 -22.62
CA ILE A 795 -7.64 10.25 -21.59
C ILE A 795 -8.39 11.42 -20.93
N GLU A 796 -9.72 11.37 -20.98
CA GLU A 796 -10.57 12.41 -20.39
C GLU A 796 -10.83 12.06 -18.91
N SER A 797 -10.19 12.77 -17.98
CA SER A 797 -10.35 12.56 -16.54
C SER A 797 -10.93 13.79 -15.85
N SER A 798 -11.87 13.60 -14.93
CA SER A 798 -12.36 14.66 -14.04
C SER A 798 -11.99 14.33 -12.58
N LEU A 799 -11.58 15.35 -11.84
CA LEU A 799 -11.30 15.26 -10.41
C LEU A 799 -12.06 16.39 -9.69
N GLU A 800 -12.96 16.00 -8.80
CA GLU A 800 -13.71 16.91 -7.94
C GLU A 800 -13.39 16.58 -6.49
N ILE A 801 -13.00 17.59 -5.72
CA ILE A 801 -12.63 17.44 -4.31
C ILE A 801 -13.62 18.27 -3.50
N TYR A 802 -14.14 17.69 -2.43
CA TYR A 802 -15.10 18.30 -1.53
C TYR A 802 -14.55 18.30 -0.10
N LEU A 803 -14.65 19.41 0.61
CA LEU A 803 -14.46 19.50 2.05
C LEU A 803 -15.77 19.12 2.75
N VAL A 804 -15.71 18.17 3.67
CA VAL A 804 -16.84 17.76 4.50
C VAL A 804 -16.79 18.57 5.79
N SER A 805 -17.78 19.44 5.97
CA SER A 805 -17.95 20.24 7.18
C SER A 805 -19.33 19.93 7.76
N GLU A 806 -19.35 19.43 8.99
CA GLU A 806 -20.56 18.96 9.69
C GLU A 806 -21.38 17.93 8.89
N HIS A 807 -22.39 18.35 8.13
CA HIS A 807 -23.31 17.50 7.35
C HIS A 807 -23.37 17.92 5.86
N ASP A 808 -22.58 18.92 5.45
CA ASP A 808 -22.55 19.42 4.08
C ASP A 808 -21.20 19.12 3.40
N LYS A 809 -21.25 18.95 2.08
CA LYS A 809 -20.08 18.84 1.21
C LYS A 809 -19.87 20.15 0.46
N ILE A 810 -18.71 20.78 0.63
CA ILE A 810 -18.34 22.03 -0.01
C ILE A 810 -17.29 21.71 -1.08
N GLU A 811 -17.58 21.96 -2.35
CA GLU A 811 -16.61 21.75 -3.43
C GLU A 811 -15.41 22.69 -3.25
N LEU A 812 -14.20 22.10 -3.27
CA LEU A 812 -12.96 22.85 -3.18
C LEU A 812 -12.60 23.45 -4.54
N PRO A 813 -12.20 24.73 -4.57
CA PRO A 813 -11.69 25.36 -5.78
C PRO A 813 -10.52 24.56 -6.37
N LYS A 814 -10.47 24.46 -7.70
CA LYS A 814 -9.40 23.75 -8.42
C LYS A 814 -7.99 24.25 -8.10
N SER A 815 -7.85 25.51 -7.67
CA SER A 815 -6.59 26.11 -7.24
C SER A 815 -6.06 25.56 -5.91
N GLU A 816 -6.92 24.96 -5.10
CA GLU A 816 -6.58 24.38 -3.78
C GLU A 816 -6.53 22.85 -3.83
N HIS A 817 -6.74 22.25 -5.00
CA HIS A 817 -6.59 20.81 -5.19
C HIS A 817 -5.15 20.41 -4.87
N GLY A 818 -4.97 19.50 -3.91
CA GLY A 818 -3.66 19.08 -3.40
C GLY A 818 -3.27 19.67 -2.05
N VAL A 819 -4.03 20.64 -1.52
CA VAL A 819 -3.83 21.19 -0.17
C VAL A 819 -4.88 20.61 0.78
N PHE A 820 -4.43 19.82 1.75
CA PHE A 820 -5.30 19.16 2.74
C PHE A 820 -4.88 19.54 4.16
N TYR A 821 -5.86 19.92 4.98
CA TYR A 821 -5.64 20.22 6.40
C TYR A 821 -6.00 18.99 7.23
N SER A 822 -5.08 18.55 8.08
CA SER A 822 -5.20 17.30 8.86
C SER A 822 -6.39 17.25 9.83
N GLY A 823 -7.00 18.39 10.17
CA GLY A 823 -8.20 18.48 11.02
C GLY A 823 -9.53 18.37 10.29
N ASN A 824 -9.51 18.24 8.96
CA ASN A 824 -10.70 18.27 8.11
C ASN A 824 -10.89 16.94 7.37
N CYS A 825 -12.14 16.64 7.00
CA CYS A 825 -12.46 15.48 6.18
C CYS A 825 -12.72 15.92 4.74
N TYR A 826 -12.25 15.15 3.77
CA TYR A 826 -12.40 15.46 2.35
C TYR A 826 -12.98 14.26 1.59
N LEU A 827 -13.78 14.53 0.57
CA LEU A 827 -14.29 13.55 -0.38
C LEU A 827 -13.72 13.86 -1.76
N MET A 828 -13.12 12.86 -2.40
CA MET A 828 -12.57 13.01 -3.74
C MET A 828 -13.34 12.09 -4.69
N MET A 829 -13.91 12.68 -5.73
CA MET A 829 -14.56 11.98 -6.82
C MET A 829 -13.67 12.08 -8.06
N TYR A 830 -13.17 10.94 -8.51
CA TYR A 830 -12.33 10.84 -9.69
C TYR A 830 -13.04 10.00 -10.75
N GLU A 831 -13.33 10.62 -11.89
CA GLU A 831 -13.92 9.94 -13.05
C GLU A 831 -12.86 9.78 -14.14
N LEU A 832 -12.64 8.55 -14.57
CA LEU A 832 -11.74 8.21 -15.66
C LEU A 832 -12.59 7.71 -16.84
N LYS A 833 -12.60 8.45 -17.95
CA LYS A 833 -13.18 7.98 -19.22
C LYS A 833 -12.04 7.42 -20.08
N MET A 834 -11.89 6.10 -20.05
CA MET A 834 -10.98 5.35 -20.93
C MET A 834 -11.55 5.20 -22.34
#